data_AF-A0A814QUB4-F1
#
_entry.id   AF-A0A814QUB4-F1
#
_cell.length_a   1.000
_cell.length_b   1.000
_cell.length_c   1.000
_cell.angle_alpha   90.00
_cell.angle_beta   90.00
_cell.angle_gamma   90.00
#
_symmetry.space_group_name_H-M   'P 1'
#
loop_
_entity.id
_entity.type
_entity.pdbx_description
1 polymer ?
#
loop_
_entity_poly.entity_id
_entity_poly.type
_entity_poly.pdbx_seq_one_letter_code
_entity_poly.pdbx_strand_id
1 'polypeptide(L)'
;MLIFLFVLTFLRLTVGIGVCTFDRPLLGEYYSYENGLETHTSFKENGDIDRLFYRRESGAGATRKDSGGLLVSKDIGECFQLTLKRNYYELIYRDKSQSCFQCYQMFNRTKNIIQIRISSCEAITSLITNQMNFDELCRTIDERSEFITLFSKSYTAEECRRTIYGTYHFTYEFREGGIGICDNPTSRLISCPDPGTPFEAINQRFRMVYGYCKHLTSSFDADQLNQCLGSWITNDGNIITAIANERVGSERWYDKFRCMLSRKDQPQWFAKSLFAECSSLSSPTDGPEKVIITPIIPEEPTASCYFPSNLTGQWINTANVNARVLINATHIHEIAKVNNRGWLRETYYVCQQTSRSQYLVKSVTKGECFSYYICFDFKDRHHNILRYRKSKSFMSNLYNLFPNRDPFYEVCSWASFGNDANWKYQVFVLDPPAPIECPFTGMWTFKQVGQPNSLIQTRIRGGITPRPRDHGWYITCDPQYMVSQWTICGDQTKSMFADREYCRQLDPYGTPIGVYEQPDYIYQCAGYWREDSRSMMVTYDRDDPYNNYKCWVYERRDLTTITLSRSAGSACGFNQTSESYKSDDGADLAVTLIEAERIHDDCPIRYDDGRNVFIDLEEFHFYYAKSSMIHLSKLKSQILCTFDRPLLGEYYSYENGLETHTSLKENGDIDRLFYRRESGRGATANIITVLDNHAMGECFNLIWRENPFDHVSKHHFELIYRDKEKSCYQCYQLYNRTRNILQIRKSECNEITSIVTNQMNFQDLCASINLDADFDTLFSKTYSAEECRATIYGTYHFTYEFREGGIGICDNPISRLVSCPDPGTPFEAVNERFWMTYGYCRDLVSSIDAQPLYQCLGYWINDKGDVFTGIANERVGSERWYDKFRCMLTRQDQPQWFAKSLFAECARLYSPTDGPEKVIITPIIPEVPTPTCFFPR
;
A
#
# COMPACT_ATOMS: atom_id res chain seq x y z
N MET A 1 35.34 -49.44 15.78
CA MET A 1 36.29 -49.17 16.88
C MET A 1 36.54 -47.66 16.89
N LEU A 2 36.45 -46.87 17.95
CA LEU A 2 35.96 -47.02 19.33
C LEU A 2 36.23 -45.65 19.97
N ILE A 3 35.25 -44.75 20.14
CA ILE A 3 35.36 -43.65 21.13
C ILE A 3 33.97 -43.41 21.72
N PHE A 4 33.79 -43.84 22.96
CA PHE A 4 32.59 -43.64 23.77
C PHE A 4 33.05 -43.42 25.23
N LEU A 5 32.56 -42.32 25.83
CA LEU A 5 32.18 -42.11 27.24
C LEU A 5 33.17 -41.88 28.41
N PHE A 6 32.71 -40.92 29.24
CA PHE A 6 32.73 -40.80 30.71
C PHE A 6 33.95 -40.21 31.44
N VAL A 7 33.80 -38.96 31.91
CA VAL A 7 34.27 -38.52 33.22
C VAL A 7 33.13 -37.77 33.94
N LEU A 8 32.67 -38.36 35.04
CA LEU A 8 31.85 -37.75 36.08
C LEU A 8 32.69 -36.71 36.86
N THR A 9 32.13 -35.54 37.12
CA THR A 9 32.51 -34.72 38.28
C THR A 9 31.28 -34.14 38.96
N PHE A 10 31.01 -34.67 40.14
CA PHE A 10 30.19 -34.09 41.20
C PHE A 10 30.61 -32.64 41.49
N LEU A 11 29.67 -31.68 41.43
CA LEU A 11 29.77 -30.44 42.20
C LEU A 11 28.40 -29.87 42.56
N ARG A 12 28.06 -30.09 43.83
CA ARG A 12 27.21 -29.28 44.73
C ARG A 12 25.97 -28.60 44.15
N LEU A 13 24.81 -29.17 44.50
CA LEU A 13 23.59 -28.41 44.80
C LEU A 13 23.88 -27.36 45.87
N THR A 14 24.17 -26.12 45.45
CA THR A 14 23.90 -24.94 46.26
C THR A 14 22.45 -24.56 46.04
N VAL A 15 21.62 -24.72 47.07
CA VAL A 15 20.35 -23.98 47.19
C VAL A 15 20.74 -22.51 47.28
N GLY A 16 20.77 -21.85 46.13
CA GLY A 16 20.92 -20.40 46.05
C GLY A 16 19.63 -19.77 46.52
N ILE A 17 19.70 -19.05 47.64
CA ILE A 17 18.72 -18.01 47.98
C ILE A 17 18.85 -16.96 46.86
N GLY A 18 18.04 -17.13 45.81
CA GLY A 18 18.05 -16.24 44.65
C GLY A 18 17.40 -14.92 45.05
N VAL A 19 18.20 -13.85 45.11
CA VAL A 19 17.70 -12.48 45.18
C VAL A 19 16.80 -12.26 43.95
N CYS A 20 15.53 -11.91 44.16
CA CYS A 20 14.67 -11.49 43.06
C CYS A 20 15.25 -10.26 42.36
N THR A 21 15.65 -10.39 41.11
CA THR A 21 16.02 -9.24 40.26
C THR A 21 14.88 -8.96 39.29
N PHE A 22 14.38 -7.71 39.26
CA PHE A 22 13.39 -7.31 38.27
C PHE A 22 14.06 -7.08 36.90
N ASP A 23 13.41 -7.55 35.83
CA ASP A 23 13.84 -7.20 34.46
C ASP A 23 13.64 -5.70 34.20
N ARG A 24 14.45 -5.13 33.27
CA ARG A 24 14.39 -3.71 32.86
C ARG A 24 12.99 -3.11 32.66
N PRO A 25 11.97 -3.78 32.07
CA PRO A 25 10.64 -3.18 31.89
C PRO A 25 9.82 -2.99 33.17
N LEU A 26 10.19 -3.61 34.30
CA LEU A 26 9.46 -3.48 35.57
C LEU A 26 10.11 -2.47 36.53
N LEU A 27 11.38 -2.13 36.31
CA LEU A 27 12.13 -1.19 37.14
C LEU A 27 11.65 0.26 36.94
N GLY A 28 11.58 1.01 38.04
CA GLY A 28 11.25 2.43 38.01
C GLY A 28 10.21 2.86 39.06
N GLU A 29 9.82 4.13 38.97
CA GLU A 29 8.78 4.73 39.80
C GLU A 29 7.45 4.83 39.04
N TYR A 30 6.38 4.45 39.71
CA TYR A 30 5.03 4.42 39.19
C TYR A 30 4.06 5.20 40.09
N TYR A 31 2.98 5.68 39.47
CA TYR A 31 1.88 6.38 40.11
C TYR A 31 0.55 5.68 39.83
N SER A 32 -0.33 5.62 40.82
CA SER A 32 -1.70 5.14 40.71
C SER A 32 -2.62 5.91 41.66
N TYR A 33 -3.92 5.87 41.36
CA TYR A 33 -4.95 6.33 42.28
C TYR A 33 -5.75 5.11 42.76
N GLU A 34 -5.73 4.86 44.07
CA GLU A 34 -6.26 3.63 44.66
C GLU A 34 -7.13 3.96 45.86
N ASN A 35 -8.41 3.56 45.85
CA ASN A 35 -9.34 3.72 46.97
C ASN A 35 -9.40 5.16 47.53
N GLY A 36 -9.28 6.16 46.67
CA GLY A 36 -9.30 7.57 47.07
C GLY A 36 -7.95 8.15 47.53
N LEU A 37 -6.87 7.36 47.48
CA LEU A 37 -5.52 7.75 47.90
C LEU A 37 -4.57 7.82 46.71
N GLU A 38 -3.59 8.73 46.80
CA GLU A 38 -2.50 8.81 45.84
C GLU A 38 -1.41 7.80 46.21
N THR A 39 -1.11 6.88 45.31
CA THR A 39 -0.16 5.80 45.57
C THR A 39 1.07 5.95 44.68
N HIS A 40 2.25 5.98 45.32
CA HIS A 40 3.53 5.96 44.63
C HIS A 40 4.21 4.62 44.87
N THR A 41 4.50 3.88 43.80
CA THR A 41 5.13 2.56 43.86
C THR A 41 6.51 2.61 43.23
N SER A 42 7.54 2.10 43.91
CA SER A 42 8.92 2.04 43.39
C SER A 42 9.40 0.59 43.37
N PHE A 43 9.78 0.09 42.19
CA PHE A 43 10.45 -1.21 42.02
C PHE A 43 11.95 -0.98 41.83
N LYS A 44 12.76 -1.46 42.79
CA LYS A 44 14.22 -1.24 42.81
C LYS A 44 14.99 -2.47 42.34
N GLU A 45 16.20 -2.26 41.80
CA GLU A 45 17.06 -3.33 41.29
C GLU A 45 17.44 -4.39 42.33
N ASN A 46 17.50 -4.00 43.61
CA ASN A 46 17.80 -4.88 44.72
C ASN A 46 16.61 -5.76 45.18
N GLY A 47 15.47 -5.69 44.48
CA GLY A 47 14.27 -6.45 44.80
C GLY A 47 13.36 -5.79 45.84
N ASP A 48 13.72 -4.62 46.38
CA ASP A 48 12.85 -3.86 47.29
C ASP A 48 11.70 -3.19 46.53
N ILE A 49 10.53 -3.21 47.15
CA ILE A 49 9.31 -2.57 46.65
C ILE A 49 8.76 -1.67 47.75
N ASP A 50 8.70 -0.37 47.45
CA ASP A 50 8.12 0.64 48.33
C ASP A 50 6.79 1.13 47.75
N ARG A 51 5.71 1.09 48.54
CA ARG A 51 4.42 1.73 48.20
C ARG A 51 4.07 2.78 49.24
N LEU A 52 3.88 4.01 48.80
CA LEU A 52 3.58 5.17 49.65
C LEU A 52 2.18 5.68 49.34
N PHE A 53 1.32 5.77 50.36
CA PHE A 53 -0.07 6.21 50.21
C PHE A 53 -0.26 7.58 50.84
N TYR A 54 -0.78 8.53 50.07
CA TYR A 54 -1.01 9.89 50.51
C TYR A 54 -2.51 10.24 50.47
N ARG A 55 -2.97 10.93 51.52
CA ARG A 55 -4.31 11.53 51.57
C ARG A 55 -4.20 13.02 51.29
N ARG A 56 -5.17 13.52 50.51
CA ARG A 56 -5.29 14.93 50.19
C ARG A 56 -5.74 15.72 51.43
N GLU A 57 -5.02 16.78 51.76
CA GLU A 57 -5.54 17.82 52.65
C GLU A 57 -6.38 18.81 51.83
N SER A 58 -7.69 18.77 52.02
CA SER A 58 -8.63 19.75 51.47
C SER A 58 -8.75 20.94 52.43
N GLY A 59 -7.87 21.94 52.29
CA GLY A 59 -7.93 23.18 53.07
C GLY A 59 -7.81 24.43 52.19
N ALA A 60 -8.79 25.34 52.28
CA ALA A 60 -8.90 26.60 51.54
C ALA A 60 -7.85 27.69 51.93
N GLY A 61 -6.64 27.30 52.34
CA GLY A 61 -5.60 28.20 52.82
C GLY A 61 -4.17 27.67 52.71
N ALA A 62 -3.91 26.61 51.94
CA ALA A 62 -2.55 26.13 51.74
C ALA A 62 -1.79 27.03 50.74
N THR A 63 -0.75 27.72 51.24
CA THR A 63 0.17 28.50 50.41
C THR A 63 0.88 27.62 49.39
N ARG A 64 1.10 28.19 48.21
CA ARG A 64 1.50 27.62 46.91
C ARG A 64 2.85 26.86 46.85
N LYS A 65 3.42 26.36 47.95
CA LYS A 65 4.73 25.67 47.99
C LYS A 65 4.76 24.31 48.69
N ASP A 66 3.72 23.90 49.39
CA ASP A 66 3.68 22.59 50.07
C ASP A 66 2.61 21.68 49.47
N SER A 67 2.87 21.17 48.26
CA SER A 67 2.11 20.06 47.67
C SER A 67 2.69 18.71 48.12
N GLY A 68 2.84 18.52 49.43
CA GLY A 68 3.07 17.22 50.03
C GLY A 68 1.77 16.73 50.66
N GLY A 69 1.12 15.73 50.07
CA GLY A 69 -0.01 15.07 50.73
C GLY A 69 0.41 14.50 52.09
N LEU A 70 -0.54 14.30 53.01
CA LEU A 70 -0.26 13.64 54.28
C LEU A 70 -0.03 12.14 54.01
N LEU A 71 1.16 11.64 54.32
CA LEU A 71 1.46 10.21 54.22
C LEU A 71 0.57 9.45 55.21
N VAL A 72 -0.29 8.57 54.70
CA VAL A 72 -1.25 7.78 55.47
C VAL A 72 -0.65 6.45 55.89
N SER A 73 0.01 5.78 54.95
CA SER A 73 0.64 4.48 55.16
C SER A 73 1.81 4.30 54.21
N LYS A 74 2.73 3.42 54.61
CA LYS A 74 3.92 3.06 53.85
C LYS A 74 4.10 1.55 53.96
N ASP A 75 3.99 0.88 52.82
CA ASP A 75 4.20 -0.56 52.73
C ASP A 75 5.60 -0.77 52.15
N ILE A 76 6.49 -1.30 52.98
CA ILE A 76 7.88 -1.59 52.62
C ILE A 76 8.01 -3.09 52.56
N GLY A 77 8.45 -3.62 51.43
CA GLY A 77 8.66 -5.05 51.33
C GLY A 77 9.71 -5.41 50.30
N GLU A 78 9.95 -6.70 50.20
CA GLU A 78 10.93 -7.28 49.31
C GLU A 78 10.27 -8.34 48.43
N CYS A 79 10.74 -8.49 47.20
CA CYS A 79 10.40 -9.63 46.38
C CYS A 79 11.01 -10.88 46.99
N PHE A 80 10.15 -11.85 47.29
CA PHE A 80 10.55 -13.16 47.77
C PHE A 80 10.70 -14.16 46.62
N GLN A 81 9.78 -14.13 45.66
CA GLN A 81 9.81 -14.98 44.47
C GLN A 81 9.16 -14.27 43.29
N LEU A 82 9.77 -14.36 42.10
CA LEU A 82 9.22 -13.86 40.86
C LEU A 82 9.13 -15.02 39.85
N THR A 83 7.94 -15.29 39.33
CA THR A 83 7.68 -16.37 38.39
C THR A 83 7.03 -15.82 37.13
N LEU A 84 7.65 -16.05 35.96
CA LEU A 84 7.05 -15.70 34.68
C LEU A 84 6.01 -16.76 34.28
N LYS A 85 4.76 -16.36 34.08
CA LYS A 85 3.72 -17.15 33.43
C LYS A 85 3.58 -16.71 31.97
N ARG A 86 2.80 -17.44 31.15
CA ARG A 86 2.69 -17.18 29.69
C ARG A 86 2.39 -15.72 29.33
N ASN A 87 1.58 -15.02 30.13
CA ASN A 87 1.06 -13.69 29.79
C ASN A 87 1.25 -12.61 30.89
N TYR A 88 1.80 -12.97 32.06
CA TYR A 88 1.97 -12.07 33.21
C TYR A 88 3.05 -12.60 34.16
N TYR A 89 3.50 -11.74 35.08
CA TYR A 89 4.44 -12.10 36.13
C TYR A 89 3.69 -12.33 37.45
N GLU A 90 4.03 -13.39 38.17
CA GLU A 90 3.59 -13.63 39.55
C GLU A 90 4.71 -13.27 40.50
N LEU A 91 4.46 -12.28 41.34
CA LEU A 91 5.39 -11.76 42.33
C LEU A 91 4.85 -12.07 43.71
N ILE A 92 5.62 -12.81 44.51
CA ILE A 92 5.38 -12.97 45.95
C ILE A 92 6.08 -11.83 46.67
N TYR A 93 5.29 -10.89 47.15
CA TYR A 93 5.72 -9.74 47.93
C TYR A 93 5.68 -10.08 49.41
N ARG A 94 6.79 -9.85 50.11
CA ARG A 94 6.86 -9.95 51.57
C ARG A 94 6.83 -8.55 52.17
N ASP A 95 5.74 -8.24 52.86
CA ASP A 95 5.60 -6.98 53.58
C ASP A 95 6.40 -7.03 54.88
N LYS A 96 7.40 -6.15 55.02
CA LYS A 96 8.23 -6.02 56.23
C LYS A 96 7.48 -5.30 57.36
N SER A 97 6.47 -4.50 57.03
CA SER A 97 5.70 -3.73 58.02
C SER A 97 4.66 -4.60 58.73
N GLN A 98 3.92 -5.44 57.99
CA GLN A 98 2.87 -6.31 58.53
C GLN A 98 3.32 -7.77 58.73
N SER A 99 4.55 -8.12 58.32
CA SER A 99 5.09 -9.49 58.39
C SER A 99 4.18 -10.55 57.71
N CYS A 100 3.64 -10.21 56.54
CA CYS A 100 2.77 -11.08 55.76
C CYS A 100 3.24 -11.21 54.31
N PHE A 101 2.66 -12.17 53.59
CA PHE A 101 2.89 -12.36 52.16
C PHE A 101 1.65 -11.97 51.35
N GLN A 102 1.90 -11.38 50.18
CA GLN A 102 0.88 -11.06 49.17
C GLN A 102 1.38 -11.55 47.80
N CYS A 103 0.46 -11.99 46.96
CA CYS A 103 0.74 -12.26 45.56
C CYS A 103 0.31 -11.08 44.68
N TYR A 104 1.17 -10.72 43.74
CA TYR A 104 1.00 -9.66 42.75
C TYR A 104 1.00 -10.31 41.37
N GLN A 105 -0.11 -10.21 40.64
CA GLN A 105 -0.17 -10.59 39.23
C GLN A 105 0.06 -9.33 38.39
N MET A 106 1.22 -9.23 37.73
CA MET A 106 1.65 -8.04 36.99
C MET A 106 1.57 -8.28 35.49
N PHE A 107 0.79 -7.45 34.80
CA PHE A 107 0.58 -7.46 33.36
C PHE A 107 1.30 -6.27 32.74
N ASN A 108 2.36 -6.55 31.99
CA ASN A 108 3.06 -5.53 31.22
C ASN A 108 2.23 -5.17 29.97
N ARG A 109 1.53 -4.03 29.98
CA ARG A 109 0.65 -3.62 28.88
C ARG A 109 1.42 -2.84 27.82
N THR A 110 2.19 -1.85 28.26
CA THR A 110 3.03 -1.00 27.40
C THR A 110 4.30 -0.62 28.15
N LYS A 111 5.26 0.01 27.48
CA LYS A 111 6.50 0.49 28.12
C LYS A 111 6.25 1.43 29.31
N ASN A 112 5.10 2.11 29.33
CA ASN A 112 4.75 3.08 30.36
C ASN A 112 3.72 2.59 31.37
N ILE A 113 3.03 1.47 31.09
CA ILE A 113 1.84 1.05 31.83
C ILE A 113 1.94 -0.41 32.24
N ILE A 114 1.80 -0.63 33.55
CA ILE A 114 1.69 -1.94 34.17
C ILE A 114 0.31 -2.03 34.85
N GLN A 115 -0.39 -3.16 34.69
CA GLN A 115 -1.58 -3.44 35.48
C GLN A 115 -1.27 -4.52 36.52
N ILE A 116 -1.72 -4.33 37.76
CA ILE A 116 -1.52 -5.29 38.84
C ILE A 116 -2.85 -5.74 39.46
N ARG A 117 -2.87 -6.98 39.94
CA ARG A 117 -3.86 -7.50 40.88
C ARG A 117 -3.15 -8.01 42.12
N ILE A 118 -3.74 -7.79 43.28
CA ILE A 118 -3.11 -8.04 44.58
C ILE A 118 -4.02 -8.98 45.39
N SER A 119 -3.44 -9.97 46.04
CA SER A 119 -4.15 -10.85 46.98
C SER A 119 -4.37 -10.20 48.35
N SER A 120 -5.16 -10.84 49.21
CA SER A 120 -5.14 -10.54 50.65
C SER A 120 -3.74 -10.80 51.25
N CYS A 121 -3.44 -10.10 52.35
CA CYS A 121 -2.22 -10.27 53.15
C CYS A 121 -2.40 -11.48 54.08
N GLU A 122 -1.58 -12.52 53.88
CA GLU A 122 -1.62 -13.78 54.65
C GLU A 122 -0.40 -13.92 55.57
N ALA A 123 -0.63 -14.25 56.85
CA ALA A 123 0.42 -14.31 57.86
C ALA A 123 1.26 -15.60 57.78
N ILE A 124 2.54 -15.51 58.17
CA ILE A 124 3.53 -16.61 58.11
C ILE A 124 3.06 -17.90 58.82
N THR A 125 2.23 -17.80 59.86
CA THR A 125 1.75 -18.95 60.65
C THR A 125 0.82 -19.89 59.88
N SER A 126 0.11 -19.42 58.85
CA SER A 126 -0.76 -20.28 58.01
C SER A 126 0.00 -21.04 56.91
N LEU A 127 1.19 -20.58 56.53
CA LEU A 127 2.04 -21.20 55.50
C LEU A 127 2.91 -22.36 56.06
N ILE A 128 3.22 -22.34 57.36
CA ILE A 128 4.04 -23.37 58.02
C ILE A 128 3.19 -24.59 58.45
N THR A 129 1.89 -24.41 58.69
CA THR A 129 0.94 -25.50 58.97
C THR A 129 0.30 -26.07 57.70
N ASN A 130 1.10 -26.54 56.74
CA ASN A 130 0.69 -27.47 55.66
C ASN A 130 -0.65 -27.23 54.90
N GLN A 131 -1.17 -26.00 54.82
CA GLN A 131 -2.47 -25.72 54.18
C GLN A 131 -2.48 -24.67 53.08
N MET A 132 -1.39 -23.93 52.82
CA MET A 132 -1.30 -23.11 51.60
C MET A 132 0.12 -23.12 51.02
N ASN A 133 0.24 -23.51 49.75
CA ASN A 133 1.48 -23.37 48.96
C ASN A 133 1.57 -21.94 48.38
N PHE A 134 2.76 -21.44 48.01
CA PHE A 134 2.86 -20.08 47.40
C PHE A 134 2.07 -19.95 46.08
N ASP A 135 1.94 -21.05 45.33
CA ASP A 135 1.06 -21.14 44.16
C ASP A 135 -0.44 -21.01 44.54
N GLU A 136 -0.82 -21.38 45.76
CA GLU A 136 -2.19 -21.30 46.26
C GLU A 136 -2.54 -19.88 46.71
N LEU A 137 -1.57 -19.14 47.27
CA LEU A 137 -1.72 -17.72 47.57
C LEU A 137 -2.08 -16.92 46.31
N CYS A 138 -1.42 -17.17 45.19
CA CYS A 138 -1.74 -16.48 43.93
C CYS A 138 -3.10 -16.88 43.33
N ARG A 139 -3.64 -18.05 43.69
CA ARG A 139 -5.01 -18.47 43.30
C ARG A 139 -6.11 -17.79 44.10
N THR A 140 -5.79 -17.18 45.24
CA THR A 140 -6.77 -16.41 46.03
C THR A 140 -7.22 -15.13 45.33
N ILE A 141 -6.45 -14.66 44.33
CA ILE A 141 -6.82 -13.51 43.51
C ILE A 141 -8.01 -13.90 42.64
N ASP A 142 -9.16 -13.29 42.90
CA ASP A 142 -10.34 -13.44 42.05
C ASP A 142 -10.02 -12.96 40.63
N GLU A 143 -10.34 -13.77 39.63
CA GLU A 143 -10.21 -13.39 38.21
C GLU A 143 -11.06 -12.16 37.86
N ARG A 144 -12.09 -11.86 38.67
CA ARG A 144 -12.95 -10.67 38.55
C ARG A 144 -12.45 -9.46 39.35
N SER A 145 -11.35 -9.58 40.10
CA SER A 145 -10.77 -8.44 40.80
C SER A 145 -10.39 -7.32 39.82
N GLU A 146 -10.64 -6.08 40.23
CA GLU A 146 -10.32 -4.90 39.43
C GLU A 146 -8.81 -4.75 39.27
N PHE A 147 -8.39 -4.28 38.09
CA PHE A 147 -6.99 -4.01 37.82
C PHE A 147 -6.59 -2.63 38.36
N ILE A 148 -5.55 -2.61 39.18
CA ILE A 148 -4.87 -1.36 39.53
C ILE A 148 -3.92 -1.01 38.38
N THR A 149 -4.03 0.20 37.85
CA THR A 149 -3.18 0.65 36.73
C THR A 149 -2.07 1.55 37.25
N LEU A 150 -0.83 1.15 37.00
CA LEU A 150 0.39 1.85 37.37
C LEU A 150 0.96 2.63 36.18
N PHE A 151 1.11 3.94 36.34
CA PHE A 151 1.66 4.85 35.34
C PHE A 151 3.12 5.16 35.64
N SER A 152 4.02 4.88 34.69
CA SER A 152 5.44 5.24 34.84
C SER A 152 5.60 6.75 34.98
N LYS A 153 6.40 7.19 35.96
CA LYS A 153 6.75 8.62 36.12
C LYS A 153 7.77 9.09 35.08
N SER A 154 8.63 8.18 34.62
CA SER A 154 9.62 8.41 33.56
C SER A 154 9.11 7.91 32.21
N TYR A 155 7.90 8.35 31.85
CA TYR A 155 7.22 7.87 30.66
C TYR A 155 7.82 8.43 29.36
N THR A 156 7.72 7.67 28.28
CA THR A 156 8.06 8.09 26.92
C THR A 156 6.82 8.19 26.05
N ALA A 157 6.82 9.15 25.12
CA ALA A 157 5.72 9.33 24.18
C ALA A 157 5.50 8.07 23.31
N GLU A 158 4.25 7.64 23.17
CA GLU A 158 3.83 6.55 22.28
C GLU A 158 2.82 7.05 21.24
N GLU A 159 2.62 6.32 20.15
CA GLU A 159 1.74 6.74 19.04
C GLU A 159 0.24 6.74 19.44
N CYS A 160 -0.43 7.89 19.27
CA CYS A 160 -1.86 8.05 19.49
C CYS A 160 -2.73 7.52 18.35
N ARG A 161 -2.17 7.33 17.14
CA ARG A 161 -2.91 7.03 15.90
C ARG A 161 -3.82 5.80 15.99
N ARG A 162 -3.44 4.81 16.81
CA ARG A 162 -4.25 3.61 17.07
C ARG A 162 -5.54 3.89 17.84
N THR A 163 -5.59 5.00 18.57
CA THR A 163 -6.75 5.41 19.37
C THR A 163 -7.52 6.54 18.69
N ILE A 164 -6.84 7.64 18.37
CA ILE A 164 -7.44 8.84 17.79
C ILE A 164 -6.47 9.45 16.78
N TYR A 165 -6.98 9.82 15.61
CA TYR A 165 -6.27 10.55 14.59
C TYR A 165 -7.26 11.45 13.86
N GLY A 166 -6.95 12.73 13.71
CA GLY A 166 -7.83 13.66 13.01
C GLY A 166 -8.29 14.88 13.80
N THR A 167 -9.22 15.62 13.21
CA THR A 167 -9.87 16.79 13.81
C THR A 167 -11.35 16.56 14.02
N TYR A 168 -11.80 16.75 15.25
CA TYR A 168 -13.17 16.46 15.66
C TYR A 168 -13.72 17.61 16.49
N HIS A 169 -15.02 17.85 16.33
CA HIS A 169 -15.80 18.52 17.35
C HIS A 169 -16.21 17.46 18.39
N PHE A 170 -16.29 17.84 19.65
CA PHE A 170 -16.76 16.92 20.67
C PHE A 170 -17.76 17.56 21.62
N THR A 171 -18.74 16.75 22.03
CA THR A 171 -19.66 17.07 23.13
C THR A 171 -19.24 16.29 24.35
N TYR A 172 -19.37 16.86 25.54
CA TYR A 172 -18.98 16.20 26.78
C TYR A 172 -20.05 16.29 27.87
N GLU A 173 -20.07 15.30 28.76
CA GLU A 173 -20.97 15.20 29.90
C GLU A 173 -20.19 14.70 31.12
N PHE A 174 -20.36 15.35 32.27
CA PHE A 174 -19.76 14.95 33.54
C PHE A 174 -20.81 14.35 34.47
N ARG A 175 -20.58 13.14 34.96
CA ARG A 175 -21.52 12.43 35.85
C ARG A 175 -21.66 13.09 37.22
N GLU A 176 -20.57 13.65 37.77
CA GLU A 176 -20.53 14.18 39.14
C GLU A 176 -20.86 15.69 39.25
N GLY A 177 -21.15 16.37 38.13
CA GLY A 177 -21.26 17.84 38.08
C GLY A 177 -22.65 18.42 37.71
N GLY A 178 -23.63 17.57 37.37
CA GLY A 178 -24.97 17.97 36.95
C GLY A 178 -25.43 17.28 35.66
N ILE A 179 -26.74 17.15 35.48
CA ILE A 179 -27.35 16.46 34.32
C ILE A 179 -27.30 17.40 33.10
N GLY A 180 -26.60 16.98 32.04
CA GLY A 180 -26.71 17.59 30.72
C GLY A 180 -25.44 17.54 29.88
N ILE A 181 -25.63 17.51 28.56
CA ILE A 181 -24.57 17.42 27.57
C ILE A 181 -24.13 18.84 27.17
N CYS A 182 -22.85 19.15 27.32
CA CYS A 182 -22.28 20.39 26.79
C CYS A 182 -21.87 20.18 25.33
N ASP A 183 -22.60 20.87 24.45
CA ASP A 183 -22.32 20.98 23.03
C ASP A 183 -21.97 22.45 22.73
N ASN A 184 -20.67 22.74 22.66
CA ASN A 184 -20.15 24.05 22.30
C ASN A 184 -19.28 23.93 21.04
N PRO A 185 -19.50 24.72 19.98
CA PRO A 185 -18.71 24.66 18.75
C PRO A 185 -17.20 24.94 18.93
N THR A 186 -16.79 25.57 20.04
CA THR A 186 -15.36 25.75 20.37
C THR A 186 -14.71 24.48 20.91
N SER A 187 -15.51 23.49 21.35
CA SER A 187 -15.01 22.21 21.83
C SER A 187 -14.42 21.40 20.67
N ARG A 188 -13.10 21.23 20.67
CA ARG A 188 -12.35 20.62 19.56
C ARG A 188 -11.30 19.64 20.06
N LEU A 189 -11.26 18.47 19.44
CA LEU A 189 -10.21 17.47 19.60
C LEU A 189 -9.34 17.49 18.35
N ILE A 190 -8.05 17.79 18.52
CA ILE A 190 -7.08 17.91 17.44
C ILE A 190 -5.97 16.90 17.71
N SER A 191 -5.94 15.80 16.97
CA SER A 191 -4.89 14.78 17.02
C SER A 191 -4.19 14.72 15.67
N CYS A 192 -3.37 15.74 15.44
CA CYS A 192 -2.66 15.94 14.18
C CYS A 192 -1.17 16.12 14.42
N PRO A 193 -0.30 15.63 13.51
CA PRO A 193 1.13 15.90 13.60
C PRO A 193 1.38 17.41 13.50
N ASP A 194 2.36 17.89 14.26
CA ASP A 194 2.75 19.29 14.19
C ASP A 194 3.49 19.59 12.88
N PRO A 195 3.27 20.76 12.28
CA PRO A 195 3.97 21.14 11.06
C PRO A 195 5.49 21.25 11.33
N GLY A 196 6.29 20.59 10.50
CA GLY A 196 7.76 20.62 10.58
C GLY A 196 8.40 19.48 11.39
N THR A 197 7.63 18.59 12.01
CA THR A 197 8.18 17.33 12.54
C THR A 197 8.43 16.35 11.38
N PRO A 198 9.58 15.64 11.32
CA PRO A 198 9.76 14.57 10.36
C PRO A 198 8.61 13.57 10.50
N PHE A 199 8.08 13.02 9.41
CA PHE A 199 6.89 12.15 9.43
C PHE A 199 7.04 10.91 10.36
N GLU A 200 8.26 10.57 10.75
CA GLU A 200 8.63 9.52 11.71
C GLU A 200 8.50 9.94 13.19
N ALA A 201 8.43 11.23 13.50
CA ALA A 201 8.01 11.75 14.82
C ALA A 201 6.47 11.77 14.87
N ILE A 202 5.96 10.56 15.02
CA ILE A 202 4.56 10.15 14.91
C ILE A 202 3.66 10.92 15.89
N ASN A 203 2.38 11.10 15.53
CA ASN A 203 1.27 11.67 16.31
C ASN A 203 1.21 11.16 17.78
N GLN A 204 2.08 11.70 18.63
CA GLN A 204 2.31 11.27 20.02
C GLN A 204 1.47 12.06 21.02
N ARG A 205 0.89 13.17 20.57
CA ARG A 205 0.11 14.11 21.37
C ARG A 205 -1.15 14.53 20.63
N PHE A 206 -2.16 14.89 21.40
CA PHE A 206 -3.40 15.46 20.90
C PHE A 206 -3.89 16.53 21.87
N ARG A 207 -4.60 17.51 21.33
CA ARG A 207 -5.13 18.64 22.09
C ARG A 207 -6.65 18.50 22.22
N MET A 208 -7.16 18.66 23.44
CA MET A 208 -8.59 18.77 23.71
C MET A 208 -8.87 20.17 24.24
N VAL A 209 -9.61 20.96 23.48
CA VAL A 209 -10.09 22.28 23.87
C VAL A 209 -11.54 22.12 24.31
N TYR A 210 -11.85 22.44 25.56
CA TYR A 210 -13.19 22.44 26.13
C TYR A 210 -13.78 23.83 26.04
N GLY A 211 -15.00 23.94 25.53
CA GLY A 211 -15.79 25.18 25.57
C GLY A 211 -16.77 25.20 26.75
N TYR A 212 -16.92 26.36 27.37
CA TYR A 212 -17.91 26.63 28.41
C TYR A 212 -19.34 26.73 27.84
N CYS A 213 -20.29 26.03 28.45
CA CYS A 213 -21.71 26.06 28.13
C CYS A 213 -22.47 26.86 29.21
N LYS A 214 -23.03 28.02 28.87
CA LYS A 214 -23.73 28.92 29.81
C LYS A 214 -24.86 28.25 30.61
N HIS A 215 -25.47 27.20 30.06
CA HIS A 215 -26.59 26.49 30.68
C HIS A 215 -26.16 25.35 31.64
N LEU A 216 -24.86 25.07 31.74
CA LEU A 216 -24.30 23.94 32.49
C LEU A 216 -23.21 24.42 33.45
N THR A 217 -23.46 24.28 34.76
CA THR A 217 -22.51 24.64 35.81
C THR A 217 -21.28 23.73 35.84
N SER A 218 -21.38 22.51 35.31
CA SER A 218 -20.28 21.55 35.16
C SER A 218 -19.37 21.82 33.97
N SER A 219 -19.77 22.71 33.06
CA SER A 219 -18.96 23.05 31.89
C SER A 219 -17.85 24.03 32.25
N PHE A 220 -16.74 23.99 31.52
CA PHE A 220 -15.60 24.87 31.75
C PHE A 220 -14.83 25.11 30.46
N ASP A 221 -14.08 26.22 30.44
CA ASP A 221 -13.05 26.45 29.42
C ASP A 221 -11.75 25.85 29.90
N ALA A 222 -11.21 24.89 29.14
CA ALA A 222 -9.89 24.34 29.40
C ALA A 222 -9.23 23.92 28.10
N ASP A 223 -7.91 23.84 28.14
CA ASP A 223 -7.12 23.43 26.99
C ASP A 223 -6.06 22.46 27.47
N GLN A 224 -6.28 21.20 27.15
CA GLN A 224 -5.48 20.06 27.58
C GLN A 224 -4.61 19.57 26.43
N LEU A 225 -3.30 19.50 26.67
CA LEU A 225 -2.36 18.87 25.74
C LEU A 225 -2.03 17.49 26.29
N ASN A 226 -2.59 16.46 25.67
CA ASN A 226 -2.50 15.08 26.13
C ASN A 226 -1.48 14.32 25.29
N GLN A 227 -0.54 13.67 25.95
CA GLN A 227 0.45 12.78 25.37
C GLN A 227 0.01 11.34 25.58
N CYS A 228 0.11 10.49 24.55
CA CYS A 228 -0.26 9.09 24.66
C CYS A 228 0.87 8.27 25.30
N LEU A 229 0.50 7.46 26.28
CA LEU A 229 1.40 6.54 26.99
C LEU A 229 1.29 5.11 26.46
N GLY A 230 0.27 4.85 25.63
CA GLY A 230 0.02 3.59 24.94
C GLY A 230 -1.43 3.13 25.08
N SER A 231 -1.79 2.10 24.31
CA SER A 231 -3.14 1.53 24.27
C SER A 231 -3.11 0.01 24.27
N TRP A 232 -4.10 -0.62 24.89
CA TRP A 232 -4.26 -2.08 24.92
C TRP A 232 -5.73 -2.47 24.85
N ILE A 233 -5.98 -3.72 24.42
CA ILE A 233 -7.31 -4.28 24.26
C ILE A 233 -7.65 -5.13 25.48
N THR A 234 -8.84 -4.94 26.02
CA THR A 234 -9.42 -5.74 27.11
C THR A 234 -10.14 -6.97 26.56
N ASN A 235 -10.39 -7.96 27.41
CA ASN A 235 -11.09 -9.19 27.00
C ASN A 235 -12.49 -8.93 26.42
N ASP A 236 -13.14 -7.84 26.84
CA ASP A 236 -14.47 -7.42 26.39
C ASP A 236 -14.44 -6.69 25.04
N GLY A 237 -13.26 -6.53 24.42
CA GLY A 237 -13.08 -5.83 23.15
C GLY A 237 -13.01 -4.30 23.28
N ASN A 238 -13.02 -3.76 24.50
CA ASN A 238 -12.77 -2.33 24.74
C ASN A 238 -11.28 -2.02 24.57
N ILE A 239 -10.98 -0.84 24.03
CA ILE A 239 -9.63 -0.29 23.87
C ILE A 239 -9.43 0.75 24.96
N ILE A 240 -8.49 0.51 25.86
CA ILE A 240 -8.08 1.46 26.89
C ILE A 240 -6.80 2.15 26.44
N THR A 241 -6.78 3.47 26.55
CA THR A 241 -5.64 4.32 26.20
C THR A 241 -5.26 5.17 27.40
N ALA A 242 -4.01 5.04 27.83
CA ALA A 242 -3.44 5.85 28.90
C ALA A 242 -2.87 7.15 28.32
N ILE A 243 -3.18 8.27 28.96
CA ILE A 243 -2.76 9.61 28.53
C ILE A 243 -2.17 10.40 29.70
N ALA A 244 -1.26 11.32 29.38
CA ALA A 244 -0.67 12.26 30.31
C ALA A 244 -0.88 13.70 29.84
N ASN A 245 -1.41 14.57 30.69
CA ASN A 245 -1.55 15.99 30.39
C ASN A 245 -0.22 16.72 30.60
N GLU A 246 0.42 17.17 29.53
CA GLU A 246 1.73 17.84 29.56
C GLU A 246 1.68 19.22 30.23
N ARG A 247 0.52 19.88 30.24
CA ARG A 247 0.38 21.22 30.85
C ARG A 247 0.35 21.18 32.37
N VAL A 248 0.17 19.99 32.95
CA VAL A 248 0.21 19.81 34.40
C VAL A 248 1.66 19.57 34.82
N GLY A 249 2.15 20.41 35.73
CA GLY A 249 3.52 20.34 36.24
C GLY A 249 3.86 18.99 36.89
N SER A 250 5.16 18.68 36.96
CA SER A 250 5.71 17.40 37.45
C SER A 250 5.35 17.04 38.91
N GLU A 251 4.78 17.97 39.66
CA GLU A 251 4.42 17.78 41.07
C GLU A 251 2.94 17.38 41.26
N ARG A 252 2.10 17.48 40.23
CA ARG A 252 0.65 17.20 40.31
C ARG A 252 0.27 15.95 39.52
N TRP A 253 0.76 14.79 39.96
CA TRP A 253 0.52 13.50 39.31
C TRP A 253 -0.97 13.15 39.19
N TYR A 254 -1.76 13.52 40.20
CA TYR A 254 -3.20 13.34 40.23
C TYR A 254 -3.96 14.00 39.08
N ASP A 255 -3.52 15.16 38.61
CA ASP A 255 -4.16 15.88 37.48
C ASP A 255 -3.53 15.51 36.12
N LYS A 256 -2.43 14.77 36.16
CA LYS A 256 -1.61 14.49 34.99
C LYS A 256 -2.09 13.25 34.24
N PHE A 257 -2.29 12.14 34.93
CA PHE A 257 -2.58 10.85 34.29
C PHE A 257 -4.07 10.55 34.21
N ARG A 258 -4.53 10.10 33.04
CA ARG A 258 -5.92 9.67 32.81
C ARG A 258 -5.95 8.45 31.89
N CYS A 259 -7.07 7.75 31.91
CA CYS A 259 -7.42 6.70 30.95
C CYS A 259 -8.62 7.14 30.11
N MET A 260 -8.59 6.75 28.83
CA MET A 260 -9.72 6.81 27.91
C MET A 260 -10.12 5.40 27.51
N LEU A 261 -11.41 5.14 27.38
CA LEU A 261 -11.97 3.88 26.92
C LEU A 261 -12.81 4.12 25.67
N SER A 262 -12.56 3.32 24.63
CA SER A 262 -13.28 3.35 23.35
C SER A 262 -13.55 1.93 22.85
N ARG A 263 -14.37 1.80 21.80
CA ARG A 263 -14.59 0.52 21.11
C ARG A 263 -14.46 0.64 19.61
N LYS A 264 -14.06 -0.47 18.97
CA LYS A 264 -13.86 -0.55 17.51
C LYS A 264 -15.16 -0.45 16.69
N ASP A 265 -16.29 -0.86 17.27
CA ASP A 265 -17.63 -0.80 16.67
C ASP A 265 -18.31 0.54 16.88
N GLN A 266 -17.94 1.28 17.93
CA GLN A 266 -18.48 2.60 18.26
C GLN A 266 -17.36 3.65 18.41
N PRO A 267 -16.69 4.05 17.32
CA PRO A 267 -15.49 4.90 17.42
C PRO A 267 -15.81 6.36 17.77
N GLN A 268 -17.09 6.73 17.86
CA GLN A 268 -17.53 8.08 18.20
C GLN A 268 -17.62 8.30 19.71
N TRP A 269 -17.76 7.24 20.50
CA TRP A 269 -18.01 7.32 21.93
C TRP A 269 -16.74 7.01 22.70
N PHE A 270 -16.42 7.88 23.66
CA PHE A 270 -15.29 7.74 24.56
C PHE A 270 -15.78 7.96 25.98
N ALA A 271 -15.24 7.16 26.89
CA ALA A 271 -15.30 7.44 28.31
C ALA A 271 -13.91 7.84 28.80
N LYS A 272 -13.82 8.89 29.59
CA LYS A 272 -12.58 9.39 30.19
C LYS A 272 -12.72 9.37 31.71
N SER A 273 -11.67 8.87 32.35
CA SER A 273 -11.59 8.79 33.81
C SER A 273 -11.35 10.16 34.42
N LEU A 274 -11.73 10.35 35.68
CA LEU A 274 -11.43 11.59 36.43
C LEU A 274 -10.03 11.57 37.02
N PHE A 275 -9.45 10.40 37.28
CA PHE A 275 -8.15 10.19 37.94
C PHE A 275 -7.31 9.16 37.20
N ALA A 276 -6.14 8.83 37.75
CA ALA A 276 -5.24 7.78 37.23
C ALA A 276 -5.76 6.36 37.55
N GLU A 277 -7.04 6.10 37.26
CA GLU A 277 -7.76 4.88 37.58
C GLU A 277 -8.57 4.39 36.37
N CYS A 278 -8.05 3.40 35.65
CA CYS A 278 -8.72 2.86 34.46
C CYS A 278 -9.86 1.87 34.80
N SER A 279 -9.88 1.28 36.00
CA SER A 279 -10.92 0.35 36.46
C SER A 279 -12.31 0.99 36.51
N SER A 280 -12.37 2.31 36.74
CA SER A 280 -13.60 3.11 36.72
C SER A 280 -14.33 3.14 35.36
N LEU A 281 -13.69 2.67 34.28
CA LEU A 281 -14.24 2.70 32.92
C LEU A 281 -14.73 1.31 32.52
N SER A 282 -16.06 1.13 32.44
CA SER A 282 -16.70 -0.13 32.04
C SER A 282 -17.15 -0.12 30.57
N SER A 283 -17.64 1.02 30.08
CA SER A 283 -18.21 1.18 28.73
C SER A 283 -17.92 2.58 28.17
N PRO A 284 -17.80 2.76 26.83
CA PRO A 284 -17.65 4.10 26.24
C PRO A 284 -18.84 5.03 26.52
N THR A 285 -19.99 4.47 26.88
CA THR A 285 -21.22 5.21 27.19
C THR A 285 -21.44 5.44 28.67
N ASP A 286 -20.75 4.70 29.54
CA ASP A 286 -20.90 4.71 31.00
C ASP A 286 -19.52 4.95 31.63
N GLY A 287 -19.22 6.21 31.88
CA GLY A 287 -17.98 6.64 32.51
C GLY A 287 -18.12 8.01 33.19
N PRO A 288 -17.13 8.43 33.99
CA PRO A 288 -17.17 9.69 34.73
C PRO A 288 -17.28 10.93 33.83
N GLU A 289 -16.51 10.95 32.75
CA GLU A 289 -16.59 11.93 31.67
C GLU A 289 -16.92 11.19 30.38
N LYS A 290 -18.02 11.55 29.74
CA LYS A 290 -18.46 10.97 28.49
C LYS A 290 -18.21 11.95 27.37
N VAL A 291 -17.54 11.51 26.32
CA VAL A 291 -17.15 12.35 25.17
C VAL A 291 -17.66 11.70 23.89
N ILE A 292 -18.38 12.48 23.08
CA ILE A 292 -18.85 12.05 21.77
C ILE A 292 -18.17 12.92 20.73
N ILE A 293 -17.46 12.31 19.78
CA ILE A 293 -16.73 13.03 18.73
C ILE A 293 -17.49 12.98 17.40
N THR A 294 -17.48 14.10 16.68
CA THR A 294 -17.97 14.23 15.31
C THR A 294 -16.87 14.80 14.41
N PRO A 295 -16.58 14.17 13.27
CA PRO A 295 -15.51 14.63 12.38
C PRO A 295 -15.91 15.99 11.77
N ILE A 296 -14.99 16.94 11.79
CA ILE A 296 -15.19 18.28 11.24
C ILE A 296 -14.21 18.58 10.12
N ILE A 297 -14.50 19.63 9.36
CA ILE A 297 -13.56 20.22 8.43
C ILE A 297 -12.75 21.25 9.22
N PRO A 298 -11.43 21.11 9.35
CA PRO A 298 -10.63 22.02 10.19
C PRO A 298 -10.57 23.44 9.62
N GLU A 299 -10.56 23.56 8.29
CA GLU A 299 -10.59 24.82 7.56
C GLU A 299 -11.44 24.61 6.30
N GLU A 300 -12.53 25.38 6.16
CA GLU A 300 -13.32 25.37 4.92
C GLU A 300 -12.54 26.10 3.82
N PRO A 301 -12.10 25.40 2.77
CA PRO A 301 -11.34 26.04 1.70
C PRO A 301 -12.26 26.90 0.83
N THR A 302 -11.82 28.10 0.49
CA THR A 302 -12.51 28.97 -0.47
C THR A 302 -12.17 28.55 -1.91
N ALA A 303 -13.17 28.54 -2.79
CA ALA A 303 -12.96 28.29 -4.21
C ALA A 303 -12.42 29.54 -4.92
N SER A 304 -11.46 29.37 -5.83
CA SER A 304 -10.93 30.43 -6.69
C SER A 304 -11.21 30.19 -8.18
N CYS A 305 -11.83 29.07 -8.53
CA CYS A 305 -12.29 28.78 -9.89
C CYS A 305 -13.63 28.03 -9.90
N TYR A 306 -14.15 27.81 -11.12
CA TYR A 306 -15.42 27.14 -11.36
C TYR A 306 -15.25 25.92 -12.29
N PHE A 307 -15.98 24.86 -12.00
CA PHE A 307 -16.16 23.72 -12.89
C PHE A 307 -17.18 24.05 -13.99
N PRO A 308 -17.04 23.48 -15.21
CA PRO A 308 -18.01 23.66 -16.27
C PRO A 308 -19.41 23.17 -15.88
N SER A 309 -20.44 23.88 -16.35
CA SER A 309 -21.85 23.53 -16.10
C SER A 309 -22.21 22.10 -16.57
N ASN A 310 -21.57 21.60 -17.63
CA ASN A 310 -21.80 20.26 -18.16
C ASN A 310 -21.42 19.12 -17.18
N LEU A 311 -20.55 19.40 -16.21
CA LEU A 311 -20.13 18.44 -15.17
C LEU A 311 -21.07 18.45 -13.97
N THR A 312 -21.90 19.48 -13.81
CA THR A 312 -22.77 19.63 -12.64
C THR A 312 -23.85 18.55 -12.61
N GLY A 313 -24.10 18.01 -11.43
CA GLY A 313 -25.09 16.94 -11.24
C GLY A 313 -24.72 15.95 -10.14
N GLN A 314 -25.56 14.94 -10.01
CA GLN A 314 -25.33 13.80 -9.14
C GLN A 314 -24.77 12.64 -9.95
N TRP A 315 -23.66 12.09 -9.47
CA TRP A 315 -22.89 11.06 -10.13
C TRP A 315 -22.56 9.94 -9.15
N ILE A 316 -22.20 8.78 -9.67
CA ILE A 316 -21.67 7.65 -8.92
C ILE A 316 -20.27 7.36 -9.41
N ASN A 317 -19.34 7.25 -8.46
CA ASN A 317 -17.98 6.82 -8.71
C ASN A 317 -17.87 5.30 -8.72
N THR A 318 -17.75 4.76 -9.93
CA THR A 318 -17.61 3.31 -10.13
C THR A 318 -16.30 2.75 -9.57
N ALA A 319 -15.25 3.57 -9.43
CA ALA A 319 -13.96 3.11 -8.92
C ALA A 319 -13.91 2.98 -7.38
N ASN A 320 -14.79 3.66 -6.65
CA ASN A 320 -14.72 3.78 -5.19
C ASN A 320 -16.01 3.29 -4.51
N VAL A 321 -16.26 1.97 -4.54
CA VAL A 321 -17.41 1.30 -3.87
C VAL A 321 -18.76 1.99 -4.17
N ASN A 322 -18.96 2.47 -5.40
CA ASN A 322 -20.13 3.25 -5.81
C ASN A 322 -20.38 4.49 -4.93
N ALA A 323 -19.32 5.23 -4.61
CA ALA A 323 -19.43 6.48 -3.86
C ALA A 323 -20.33 7.48 -4.59
N ARG A 324 -21.19 8.16 -3.84
CA ARG A 324 -22.04 9.23 -4.37
C ARG A 324 -21.20 10.49 -4.53
N VAL A 325 -21.25 11.11 -5.69
CA VAL A 325 -20.48 12.31 -6.03
C VAL A 325 -21.44 13.41 -6.45
N LEU A 326 -21.42 14.54 -5.75
CA LEU A 326 -22.18 15.73 -6.11
C LEU A 326 -21.21 16.78 -6.65
N ILE A 327 -21.37 17.12 -7.93
CA ILE A 327 -20.56 18.15 -8.59
C ILE A 327 -21.41 19.42 -8.67
N ASN A 328 -20.96 20.46 -8.00
CA ASN A 328 -21.48 21.82 -8.12
C ASN A 328 -20.49 22.70 -8.90
N ALA A 329 -20.83 23.96 -9.16
CA ALA A 329 -19.99 24.90 -9.89
C ALA A 329 -18.61 25.12 -9.24
N THR A 330 -18.46 24.93 -7.93
CA THR A 330 -17.21 25.25 -7.20
C THR A 330 -16.58 24.07 -6.46
N HIS A 331 -17.39 23.03 -6.16
CA HIS A 331 -16.98 21.91 -5.30
C HIS A 331 -17.43 20.59 -5.90
N ILE A 332 -16.61 19.55 -5.72
CA ILE A 332 -16.99 18.15 -5.90
C ILE A 332 -17.05 17.51 -4.50
N HIS A 333 -18.20 17.00 -4.11
CA HIS A 333 -18.44 16.36 -2.83
C HIS A 333 -18.59 14.85 -3.03
N GLU A 334 -17.61 14.06 -2.60
CA GLU A 334 -17.59 12.60 -2.71
C GLU A 334 -17.89 11.97 -1.35
N ILE A 335 -18.91 11.10 -1.33
CA ILE A 335 -19.38 10.37 -0.14
C ILE A 335 -19.14 8.88 -0.39
N ALA A 336 -18.11 8.32 0.24
CA ALA A 336 -17.71 6.93 0.08
C ALA A 336 -17.97 6.12 1.35
N LYS A 337 -18.35 4.85 1.20
CA LYS A 337 -18.47 3.90 2.31
C LYS A 337 -17.09 3.29 2.58
N VAL A 338 -16.47 3.62 3.71
CA VAL A 338 -15.09 3.17 3.99
C VAL A 338 -15.03 1.73 4.51
N ASN A 339 -16.10 1.20 5.11
CA ASN A 339 -16.19 -0.17 5.62
C ASN A 339 -17.66 -0.54 5.96
N ASN A 340 -17.93 -1.84 6.20
CA ASN A 340 -19.20 -2.36 6.78
C ASN A 340 -19.53 -1.82 8.20
N ARG A 341 -18.82 -0.79 8.68
CA ARG A 341 -18.91 -0.20 10.03
C ARG A 341 -19.74 1.09 10.08
N GLY A 342 -20.37 1.49 8.97
CA GLY A 342 -21.31 2.63 8.93
C GLY A 342 -20.70 4.03 8.80
N TRP A 343 -19.37 4.19 8.75
CA TRP A 343 -18.75 5.51 8.53
C TRP A 343 -18.77 5.87 7.04
N LEU A 344 -19.45 6.98 6.73
CA LEU A 344 -19.33 7.66 5.44
C LEU A 344 -18.12 8.57 5.50
N ARG A 345 -17.18 8.38 4.58
CA ARG A 345 -16.09 9.32 4.35
C ARG A 345 -16.55 10.34 3.36
N GLU A 346 -16.59 11.58 3.83
CA GLU A 346 -16.97 12.74 3.03
C GLU A 346 -15.71 13.52 2.69
N THR A 347 -15.44 13.63 1.39
CA THR A 347 -14.30 14.35 0.84
C THR A 347 -14.80 15.48 -0.04
N TYR A 348 -14.29 16.68 0.20
CA TYR A 348 -14.60 17.88 -0.57
C TYR A 348 -13.39 18.23 -1.42
N TYR A 349 -13.60 18.35 -2.73
CA TYR A 349 -12.60 18.85 -3.66
C TYR A 349 -13.02 20.23 -4.13
N VAL A 350 -12.21 21.24 -3.80
CA VAL A 350 -12.56 22.64 -4.03
C VAL A 350 -11.66 23.23 -5.10
N CYS A 351 -12.26 23.79 -6.14
CA CYS A 351 -11.54 24.31 -7.31
C CYS A 351 -10.60 25.46 -6.91
N GLN A 352 -9.32 25.32 -7.23
CA GLN A 352 -8.31 26.35 -7.00
C GLN A 352 -7.85 27.01 -8.32
N GLN A 353 -7.48 26.21 -9.30
CA GLN A 353 -7.05 26.71 -10.61
C GLN A 353 -7.43 25.76 -11.73
N THR A 354 -7.61 26.28 -12.94
CA THR A 354 -8.01 25.50 -14.12
C THR A 354 -7.13 25.82 -15.31
N SER A 355 -6.80 24.81 -16.11
CA SER A 355 -6.19 24.99 -17.43
C SER A 355 -6.69 23.90 -18.38
N ARG A 356 -7.33 24.28 -19.48
CA ARG A 356 -7.90 23.35 -20.48
C ARG A 356 -8.85 22.32 -19.84
N SER A 357 -8.43 21.05 -19.76
CA SER A 357 -9.17 19.93 -19.16
C SER A 357 -8.73 19.59 -17.73
N GLN A 358 -7.72 20.30 -17.20
CA GLN A 358 -7.10 20.03 -15.91
C GLN A 358 -7.56 21.04 -14.85
N TYR A 359 -7.88 20.52 -13.67
CA TYR A 359 -8.44 21.26 -12.55
C TYR A 359 -7.63 20.94 -11.30
N LEU A 360 -6.87 21.91 -10.82
CA LEU A 360 -6.22 21.84 -9.52
C LEU A 360 -7.27 22.08 -8.44
N VAL A 361 -7.41 21.11 -7.53
CA VAL A 361 -8.37 21.16 -6.44
C VAL A 361 -7.67 20.98 -5.10
N LYS A 362 -8.18 21.68 -4.08
CA LYS A 362 -7.83 21.42 -2.68
C LYS A 362 -8.80 20.36 -2.16
N SER A 363 -8.29 19.16 -1.90
CA SER A 363 -8.97 18.04 -1.29
C SER A 363 -8.95 18.17 0.23
N VAL A 364 -10.12 18.12 0.84
CA VAL A 364 -10.32 18.18 2.29
C VAL A 364 -11.29 17.10 2.71
N THR A 365 -10.83 16.13 3.48
CA THR A 365 -11.66 15.06 4.03
C THR A 365 -12.14 15.45 5.42
N LYS A 366 -13.43 15.24 5.72
CA LYS A 366 -13.94 15.41 7.09
C LYS A 366 -13.17 14.52 8.07
N GLY A 367 -12.67 15.12 9.14
CA GLY A 367 -11.91 14.42 10.18
C GLY A 367 -10.42 14.25 9.87
N GLU A 368 -9.92 14.51 8.67
CA GLU A 368 -8.48 14.42 8.40
C GLU A 368 -7.73 15.68 8.88
N CYS A 369 -6.42 15.51 9.11
CA CYS A 369 -5.55 16.57 9.63
C CYS A 369 -5.02 17.50 8.55
N PHE A 370 -4.86 17.00 7.34
CA PHE A 370 -4.21 17.70 6.26
C PHE A 370 -5.14 17.81 5.07
N SER A 371 -5.01 18.94 4.37
CA SER A 371 -5.56 19.11 3.04
C SER A 371 -4.48 18.87 2.00
N TYR A 372 -4.91 18.45 0.82
CA TYR A 372 -4.02 18.08 -0.27
C TYR A 372 -4.41 18.82 -1.54
N TYR A 373 -3.44 19.23 -2.35
CA TYR A 373 -3.66 19.55 -3.75
C TYR A 373 -3.67 18.28 -4.57
N ILE A 374 -4.69 18.14 -5.40
CA ILE A 374 -4.87 17.06 -6.36
C ILE A 374 -5.25 17.71 -7.68
N CYS A 375 -4.79 17.15 -8.80
CA CYS A 375 -5.24 17.55 -10.11
C CYS A 375 -6.26 16.54 -10.65
N PHE A 376 -7.39 17.06 -11.13
CA PHE A 376 -8.35 16.31 -11.94
C PHE A 376 -8.13 16.62 -13.41
N ASP A 377 -7.99 15.60 -14.25
CA ASP A 377 -8.09 15.74 -15.71
C ASP A 377 -9.40 15.11 -16.18
N PHE A 378 -10.33 15.94 -16.66
CA PHE A 378 -11.64 15.49 -17.15
C PHE A 378 -11.64 15.41 -18.67
N LYS A 379 -12.16 14.31 -19.21
CA LYS A 379 -12.59 14.29 -20.61
C LYS A 379 -13.98 14.89 -20.73
N ASP A 380 -14.28 15.35 -21.93
CA ASP A 380 -15.61 15.85 -22.25
C ASP A 380 -16.65 14.77 -21.93
N ARG A 381 -17.72 15.22 -21.26
CA ARG A 381 -18.84 14.37 -20.91
C ARG A 381 -19.43 13.80 -22.19
N HIS A 382 -19.72 12.51 -22.14
CA HIS A 382 -20.37 11.80 -23.22
C HIS A 382 -21.47 10.91 -22.65
N HIS A 383 -22.69 10.97 -23.20
CA HIS A 383 -23.88 10.35 -22.62
C HIS A 383 -24.03 10.68 -21.11
N ASN A 384 -24.17 9.65 -20.27
CA ASN A 384 -24.20 9.74 -18.81
C ASN A 384 -22.83 9.47 -18.18
N ILE A 385 -21.75 9.57 -18.94
CA ILE A 385 -20.41 9.16 -18.55
C ILE A 385 -19.48 10.37 -18.53
N LEU A 386 -18.82 10.55 -17.40
CA LEU A 386 -17.76 11.52 -17.21
C LEU A 386 -16.48 10.77 -16.83
N ARG A 387 -15.51 10.78 -17.75
CA ARG A 387 -14.22 10.11 -17.59
C ARG A 387 -13.22 11.09 -16.97
N TYR A 388 -12.47 10.63 -15.97
CA TYR A 388 -11.52 11.47 -15.26
C TYR A 388 -10.27 10.71 -14.81
N ARG A 389 -9.22 11.47 -14.51
CA ARG A 389 -8.04 11.01 -13.78
C ARG A 389 -7.79 11.90 -12.58
N LYS A 390 -7.21 11.32 -11.54
CA LYS A 390 -6.72 12.03 -10.35
C LYS A 390 -5.20 11.89 -10.31
N SER A 391 -4.48 12.98 -10.05
CA SER A 391 -3.05 12.94 -9.77
C SER A 391 -2.78 12.37 -8.37
N LYS A 392 -1.50 12.15 -8.07
CA LYS A 392 -1.01 12.01 -6.70
C LYS A 392 -1.41 13.23 -5.87
N SER A 393 -1.64 13.01 -4.58
CA SER A 393 -2.01 14.04 -3.60
C SER A 393 -0.77 14.67 -3.00
N PHE A 394 -0.64 15.99 -3.09
CA PHE A 394 0.46 16.74 -2.49
C PHE A 394 -0.07 17.58 -1.33
N MET A 395 0.63 17.64 -0.20
CA MET A 395 0.14 18.41 0.95
C MET A 395 0.07 19.90 0.65
N SER A 396 -1.09 20.53 0.84
CA SER A 396 -1.28 21.95 0.51
C SER A 396 -0.41 22.88 1.37
N ASN A 397 -0.17 22.49 2.62
CA ASN A 397 0.51 23.34 3.60
C ASN A 397 1.99 23.56 3.25
N LEU A 398 2.61 22.62 2.53
CA LEU A 398 3.97 22.74 2.03
C LEU A 398 4.09 23.85 0.98
N TYR A 399 3.11 23.99 0.09
CA TYR A 399 3.10 25.05 -0.92
C TYR A 399 2.86 26.44 -0.33
N ASN A 400 2.07 26.53 0.75
CA ASN A 400 1.86 27.80 1.46
C ASN A 400 3.16 28.36 2.06
N LEU A 401 4.18 27.52 2.30
CA LEU A 401 5.50 27.95 2.80
C LEU A 401 6.43 28.47 1.69
N PHE A 402 6.13 28.19 0.41
CA PHE A 402 6.97 28.56 -0.74
C PHE A 402 6.16 29.34 -1.79
N PRO A 403 5.96 30.66 -1.60
CA PRO A 403 5.09 31.47 -2.47
C PRO A 403 5.52 31.56 -3.93
N ASN A 404 6.77 31.21 -4.25
CA ASN A 404 7.30 31.19 -5.63
C ASN A 404 7.03 29.89 -6.38
N ARG A 405 6.48 28.85 -5.73
CA ARG A 405 6.08 27.61 -6.39
C ARG A 405 4.59 27.63 -6.70
N ASP A 406 4.26 27.59 -7.98
CA ASP A 406 2.87 27.39 -8.40
C ASP A 406 2.52 25.89 -8.32
N PRO A 407 1.60 25.48 -7.42
CA PRO A 407 1.22 24.08 -7.26
C PRO A 407 0.61 23.50 -8.53
N PHE A 408 0.07 24.32 -9.44
CA PHE A 408 -0.53 23.84 -10.68
C PHE A 408 0.47 23.06 -11.53
N TYR A 409 1.66 23.61 -11.78
CA TYR A 409 2.63 22.98 -12.69
C TYR A 409 3.23 21.68 -12.14
N GLU A 410 3.35 21.55 -10.82
CA GLU A 410 3.87 20.32 -10.19
C GLU A 410 2.78 19.26 -10.07
N VAL A 411 1.63 19.62 -9.49
CA VAL A 411 0.54 18.69 -9.18
C VAL A 411 -0.20 18.25 -10.44
N CYS A 412 -0.43 19.15 -11.40
CA CYS A 412 -1.05 18.84 -12.69
C CYS A 412 -0.06 18.40 -13.77
N SER A 413 1.23 18.20 -13.44
CA SER A 413 2.17 17.62 -14.40
C SER A 413 1.74 16.22 -14.82
N TRP A 414 2.03 15.83 -16.06
CA TRP A 414 1.71 14.48 -16.55
C TRP A 414 2.33 13.36 -15.70
N ALA A 415 3.53 13.60 -15.15
CA ALA A 415 4.21 12.66 -14.26
C ALA A 415 3.45 12.42 -12.94
N SER A 416 2.65 13.39 -12.48
CA SER A 416 1.87 13.28 -11.25
C SER A 416 0.65 12.38 -11.38
N PHE A 417 0.21 12.02 -12.60
CA PHE A 417 -0.90 11.09 -12.85
C PHE A 417 -0.48 9.61 -12.86
N GLY A 418 0.80 9.31 -12.60
CA GLY A 418 1.36 7.96 -12.69
C GLY A 418 1.82 7.63 -14.11
N ASN A 419 3.05 7.17 -14.25
CA ASN A 419 3.65 6.78 -15.54
C ASN A 419 3.47 5.27 -15.81
N ASP A 420 2.28 4.73 -15.52
CA ASP A 420 2.01 3.33 -15.85
C ASP A 420 1.82 3.20 -17.37
N ALA A 421 2.54 2.25 -17.99
CA ALA A 421 2.47 1.99 -19.43
C ALA A 421 1.05 1.60 -19.89
N ASN A 422 0.25 1.05 -18.99
CA ASN A 422 -1.17 0.80 -19.16
C ASN A 422 -1.90 1.77 -18.23
N TRP A 423 -2.59 2.78 -18.76
CA TRP A 423 -3.37 3.71 -17.96
C TRP A 423 -4.83 3.64 -18.39
N LYS A 424 -5.78 3.84 -17.46
CA LYS A 424 -7.22 3.83 -17.75
C LYS A 424 -7.91 4.96 -17.00
N TYR A 425 -8.83 5.67 -17.66
CA TYR A 425 -9.68 6.67 -17.00
C TYR A 425 -10.64 6.00 -16.03
N GLN A 426 -10.86 6.65 -14.89
CA GLN A 426 -11.95 6.31 -13.99
C GLN A 426 -13.25 6.96 -14.48
N VAL A 427 -14.39 6.41 -14.08
CA VAL A 427 -15.68 6.81 -14.63
C VAL A 427 -16.66 7.22 -13.53
N PHE A 428 -17.19 8.44 -13.68
CA PHE A 428 -18.41 8.90 -13.04
C PHE A 428 -19.60 8.60 -13.95
N VAL A 429 -20.64 7.99 -13.40
CA VAL A 429 -21.90 7.69 -14.11
C VAL A 429 -23.02 8.53 -13.52
N LEU A 430 -23.83 9.17 -14.35
CA LEU A 430 -24.96 9.99 -13.88
C LEU A 430 -25.96 9.12 -13.09
N ASP A 431 -26.51 9.68 -12.01
CA ASP A 431 -27.44 8.98 -11.13
C ASP A 431 -28.73 9.80 -10.90
N PRO A 432 -29.90 9.32 -11.42
CA PRO A 432 -30.06 8.15 -12.30
C PRO A 432 -29.57 8.44 -13.74
N PRO A 433 -29.15 7.40 -14.50
CA PRO A 433 -28.70 7.60 -15.88
C PRO A 433 -29.89 7.77 -16.84
N ALA A 434 -29.79 8.70 -17.79
CA ALA A 434 -30.76 8.82 -18.87
C ALA A 434 -30.65 7.63 -19.85
N PRO A 435 -31.74 7.00 -20.31
CA PRO A 435 -31.64 5.90 -21.27
C PRO A 435 -31.02 6.36 -22.59
N ILE A 436 -29.95 5.70 -23.02
CA ILE A 436 -29.31 5.90 -24.33
C ILE A 436 -29.42 4.63 -25.16
N GLU A 437 -29.21 4.74 -26.48
CA GLU A 437 -29.16 3.55 -27.32
C GLU A 437 -27.97 2.66 -26.98
N CYS A 438 -28.20 1.35 -27.01
CA CYS A 438 -27.15 0.37 -26.79
C CYS A 438 -26.19 0.30 -27.98
N PRO A 439 -24.91 -0.03 -27.73
CA PRO A 439 -23.89 -0.07 -28.77
C PRO A 439 -24.13 -1.18 -29.80
N PHE A 440 -24.95 -2.18 -29.49
CA PHE A 440 -25.37 -3.18 -30.45
C PHE A 440 -26.86 -3.49 -30.29
N THR A 441 -27.49 -3.90 -31.39
CA THR A 441 -28.90 -4.33 -31.45
C THR A 441 -28.99 -5.72 -32.07
N GLY A 442 -30.13 -6.39 -31.91
CA GLY A 442 -30.37 -7.72 -32.47
C GLY A 442 -31.02 -8.68 -31.48
N MET A 443 -31.41 -9.83 -31.99
CA MET A 443 -31.89 -10.96 -31.20
C MET A 443 -30.84 -12.07 -31.17
N TRP A 444 -30.45 -12.49 -29.97
CA TRP A 444 -29.33 -13.39 -29.75
C TRP A 444 -29.73 -14.55 -28.84
N THR A 445 -29.16 -15.72 -29.10
CA THR A 445 -29.02 -16.77 -28.09
C THR A 445 -27.69 -16.63 -27.39
N PHE A 446 -27.61 -16.94 -26.09
CA PHE A 446 -26.39 -16.72 -25.34
C PHE A 446 -25.86 -17.95 -24.60
N LYS A 447 -24.53 -18.13 -24.66
CA LYS A 447 -23.78 -19.05 -23.82
C LYS A 447 -23.04 -18.25 -22.76
N GLN A 448 -22.98 -18.77 -21.55
CA GLN A 448 -22.34 -18.07 -20.43
C GLN A 448 -21.32 -18.95 -19.72
N VAL A 449 -20.22 -18.35 -19.27
CA VAL A 449 -19.16 -18.95 -18.46
C VAL A 449 -18.77 -17.94 -17.39
N GLY A 450 -18.58 -18.36 -16.15
CA GLY A 450 -18.29 -17.44 -15.06
C GLY A 450 -18.33 -18.09 -13.69
N GLN A 451 -18.28 -17.26 -12.65
CA GLN A 451 -18.42 -17.72 -11.28
C GLN A 451 -19.85 -18.23 -11.02
N PRO A 452 -20.04 -19.28 -10.20
CA PRO A 452 -21.37 -19.90 -9.99
C PRO A 452 -22.46 -18.91 -9.56
N ASN A 453 -22.11 -17.92 -8.72
CA ASN A 453 -23.04 -16.91 -8.20
C ASN A 453 -23.23 -15.70 -9.13
N SER A 454 -22.45 -15.62 -10.21
CA SER A 454 -22.48 -14.51 -11.18
C SER A 454 -23.19 -14.86 -12.47
N LEU A 455 -23.51 -16.14 -12.70
CA LEU A 455 -24.27 -16.55 -13.88
C LEU A 455 -25.66 -15.92 -13.90
N ILE A 456 -26.16 -15.61 -15.10
CA ILE A 456 -27.52 -15.17 -15.34
C ILE A 456 -28.44 -16.35 -15.04
N GLN A 457 -29.31 -16.17 -14.04
CA GLN A 457 -30.27 -17.16 -13.56
C GLN A 457 -31.70 -16.62 -13.73
N THR A 458 -32.66 -17.53 -13.73
CA THR A 458 -34.07 -17.14 -13.76
C THR A 458 -34.42 -16.32 -12.52
N ARG A 459 -35.01 -15.14 -12.70
CA ARG A 459 -35.28 -14.17 -11.62
C ARG A 459 -36.69 -13.63 -11.73
N ILE A 460 -37.39 -13.54 -10.59
CA ILE A 460 -38.68 -12.85 -10.49
C ILE A 460 -38.44 -11.39 -10.10
N ARG A 461 -38.88 -10.45 -10.93
CA ARG A 461 -38.82 -9.01 -10.64
C ARG A 461 -39.93 -8.62 -9.65
N GLY A 462 -39.60 -7.81 -8.63
CA GLY A 462 -40.60 -7.25 -7.69
C GLY A 462 -40.91 -8.06 -6.42
N GLY A 463 -40.17 -9.15 -6.12
CA GLY A 463 -40.36 -9.94 -4.90
C GLY A 463 -41.37 -11.08 -5.05
N ILE A 464 -41.90 -11.56 -3.92
CA ILE A 464 -42.81 -12.73 -3.86
C ILE A 464 -44.08 -12.41 -4.67
N THR A 465 -44.16 -12.94 -5.88
CA THR A 465 -45.45 -13.11 -6.56
C THR A 465 -46.26 -14.12 -5.73
N PRO A 466 -47.57 -13.89 -5.51
CA PRO A 466 -48.43 -14.78 -4.72
C PRO A 466 -48.67 -16.15 -5.35
N ARG A 467 -47.95 -16.51 -6.42
CA ARG A 467 -47.91 -17.82 -7.05
C ARG A 467 -46.47 -18.10 -7.49
N PRO A 468 -45.86 -19.23 -7.12
CA PRO A 468 -44.54 -19.60 -7.63
C PRO A 468 -44.54 -19.61 -9.17
N ARG A 469 -43.37 -19.51 -9.82
CA ARG A 469 -43.17 -20.15 -11.14
C ARG A 469 -43.29 -21.67 -10.91
N ASP A 470 -44.45 -22.14 -10.49
CA ASP A 470 -44.76 -23.55 -10.50
C ASP A 470 -44.82 -23.91 -11.98
N HIS A 471 -44.16 -25.00 -12.33
CA HIS A 471 -44.37 -25.75 -13.56
C HIS A 471 -45.81 -26.33 -13.58
N GLY A 472 -46.81 -25.49 -13.32
CA GLY A 472 -48.18 -25.83 -13.03
C GLY A 472 -48.94 -26.14 -14.30
N TRP A 473 -48.89 -27.42 -14.68
CA TRP A 473 -49.91 -28.27 -15.34
C TRP A 473 -50.68 -27.78 -16.59
N TYR A 474 -50.68 -26.50 -16.98
CA TYR A 474 -51.48 -26.03 -18.11
C TYR A 474 -50.67 -25.64 -19.35
N ILE A 475 -49.40 -25.25 -19.20
CA ILE A 475 -48.53 -24.93 -20.35
C ILE A 475 -47.06 -25.24 -20.00
N THR A 476 -46.58 -26.42 -20.38
CA THR A 476 -45.15 -26.78 -20.30
C THR A 476 -44.53 -26.58 -21.68
N CYS A 477 -43.59 -25.63 -21.80
CA CYS A 477 -42.73 -25.56 -22.96
C CYS A 477 -41.97 -26.87 -23.09
N ASP A 478 -41.96 -27.49 -24.27
CA ASP A 478 -41.12 -28.66 -24.49
C ASP A 478 -39.64 -28.25 -24.29
N PRO A 479 -38.87 -28.98 -23.46
CA PRO A 479 -37.46 -28.68 -23.19
C PRO A 479 -36.60 -28.47 -24.44
N GLN A 480 -36.98 -29.04 -25.59
CA GLN A 480 -36.28 -28.83 -26.87
C GLN A 480 -36.39 -27.40 -27.40
N TYR A 481 -37.42 -26.66 -26.98
CA TYR A 481 -37.68 -25.27 -27.39
C TYR A 481 -37.33 -24.25 -26.29
N MET A 482 -36.77 -24.69 -25.17
CA MET A 482 -36.20 -23.80 -24.16
C MET A 482 -34.83 -23.30 -24.59
N VAL A 483 -34.71 -21.99 -24.77
CA VAL A 483 -33.47 -21.33 -25.20
C VAL A 483 -33.14 -20.16 -24.29
N SER A 484 -31.86 -19.84 -24.15
CA SER A 484 -31.43 -18.58 -23.55
C SER A 484 -31.57 -17.48 -24.59
N GLN A 485 -32.18 -16.36 -24.23
CA GLN A 485 -32.47 -15.26 -25.16
C GLN A 485 -31.92 -13.93 -24.63
N TRP A 486 -31.32 -13.16 -25.53
CA TRP A 486 -30.87 -11.79 -25.28
C TRP A 486 -31.40 -10.90 -26.41
N THR A 487 -32.21 -9.89 -26.08
CA THR A 487 -32.94 -9.10 -27.08
C THR A 487 -32.73 -7.60 -26.91
N ILE A 488 -32.56 -6.93 -28.05
CA ILE A 488 -32.38 -5.48 -28.17
C ILE A 488 -33.03 -5.06 -29.51
N CYS A 489 -34.34 -4.83 -29.52
CA CYS A 489 -35.15 -4.70 -30.74
C CYS A 489 -36.17 -3.54 -30.66
N GLY A 490 -36.64 -3.07 -31.82
CA GLY A 490 -37.77 -2.14 -31.95
C GLY A 490 -37.59 -0.79 -31.24
N ASP A 491 -38.64 -0.29 -30.58
CA ASP A 491 -38.62 0.98 -29.82
C ASP A 491 -37.77 0.93 -28.53
N GLN A 492 -37.21 -0.24 -28.20
CA GLN A 492 -36.50 -0.52 -26.95
C GLN A 492 -34.99 -0.71 -27.14
N THR A 493 -34.39 -0.11 -28.16
CA THR A 493 -32.92 -0.13 -28.39
C THR A 493 -32.09 0.46 -27.25
N LYS A 494 -32.73 1.07 -26.25
CA LYS A 494 -32.09 1.68 -25.07
C LYS A 494 -31.93 0.73 -23.88
N SER A 495 -32.45 -0.49 -23.99
CA SER A 495 -32.38 -1.49 -22.94
C SER A 495 -32.13 -2.87 -23.54
N MET A 496 -31.37 -3.67 -22.82
CA MET A 496 -31.11 -5.06 -23.17
C MET A 496 -31.88 -5.95 -22.23
N PHE A 497 -32.60 -6.92 -22.80
CA PHE A 497 -33.37 -7.90 -22.05
C PHE A 497 -32.64 -9.23 -22.11
N ALA A 498 -32.47 -9.87 -20.95
CA ALA A 498 -31.80 -11.16 -20.86
C ALA A 498 -32.69 -12.15 -20.11
N ASP A 499 -32.94 -13.29 -20.75
CA ASP A 499 -33.74 -14.39 -20.25
C ASP A 499 -32.95 -15.69 -20.26
N ARG A 500 -32.84 -16.33 -19.08
CA ARG A 500 -32.11 -17.59 -18.99
C ARG A 500 -32.89 -18.73 -19.66
N GLU A 501 -34.21 -18.73 -19.51
CA GLU A 501 -35.12 -19.74 -20.02
C GLU A 501 -36.29 -19.06 -20.74
N TYR A 502 -36.18 -18.92 -22.05
CA TYR A 502 -37.23 -18.44 -22.93
C TYR A 502 -37.86 -19.59 -23.71
N CYS A 503 -39.20 -19.64 -23.76
CA CYS A 503 -39.91 -20.64 -24.53
C CYS A 503 -40.10 -20.19 -25.98
N ARG A 504 -39.44 -20.86 -26.92
CA ARG A 504 -39.57 -20.57 -28.35
C ARG A 504 -40.79 -21.25 -29.00
N GLN A 505 -41.53 -22.05 -28.26
CA GLN A 505 -42.66 -22.81 -28.79
C GLN A 505 -43.83 -21.88 -29.15
N LEU A 506 -44.44 -22.12 -30.31
CA LEU A 506 -45.63 -21.42 -30.79
C LEU A 506 -46.85 -22.33 -30.68
N ASP A 507 -48.01 -21.72 -30.45
CA ASP A 507 -49.30 -22.40 -30.46
C ASP A 507 -49.72 -22.71 -31.90
N PRO A 508 -50.76 -23.54 -32.12
CA PRO A 508 -51.27 -23.83 -33.46
C PRO A 508 -51.73 -22.61 -34.26
N TYR A 509 -51.90 -21.46 -33.62
CA TYR A 509 -52.28 -20.18 -34.23
C TYR A 509 -51.07 -19.28 -34.51
N GLY A 510 -49.85 -19.72 -34.19
CA GLY A 510 -48.60 -18.97 -34.39
C GLY A 510 -48.26 -17.98 -33.28
N THR A 511 -48.97 -18.03 -32.14
CA THR A 511 -48.76 -17.18 -30.96
C THR A 511 -47.75 -17.82 -30.01
N PRO A 512 -46.85 -17.07 -29.36
CA PRO A 512 -45.97 -17.62 -28.32
C PRO A 512 -46.71 -18.32 -27.19
N ILE A 513 -46.26 -19.51 -26.80
CA ILE A 513 -46.80 -20.29 -25.69
C ILE A 513 -46.10 -19.83 -24.40
N GLY A 514 -46.58 -18.75 -23.77
CA GLY A 514 -46.00 -18.23 -22.53
C GLY A 514 -46.94 -17.32 -21.74
N VAL A 515 -47.21 -17.66 -20.48
CA VAL A 515 -48.10 -16.89 -19.59
C VAL A 515 -47.35 -15.76 -18.84
N TYR A 516 -46.02 -15.72 -18.92
CA TYR A 516 -45.17 -14.79 -18.19
C TYR A 516 -43.97 -14.30 -19.03
N GLU A 517 -44.22 -13.38 -19.97
CA GLU A 517 -43.18 -12.73 -20.79
C GLU A 517 -42.54 -11.52 -20.09
N GLN A 518 -42.12 -11.69 -18.84
CA GLN A 518 -41.31 -10.67 -18.17
C GLN A 518 -39.85 -11.09 -18.20
N PRO A 519 -38.95 -10.25 -18.75
CA PRO A 519 -37.54 -10.60 -18.82
C PRO A 519 -36.92 -10.73 -17.43
N ASP A 520 -36.02 -11.70 -17.25
CA ASP A 520 -35.34 -11.96 -15.98
C ASP A 520 -34.49 -10.73 -15.56
N TYR A 521 -33.80 -10.12 -16.52
CA TYR A 521 -33.00 -8.90 -16.31
C TYR A 521 -33.29 -7.83 -17.36
N ILE A 522 -33.30 -6.56 -16.90
CA ILE A 522 -33.40 -5.39 -17.77
C ILE A 522 -32.17 -4.52 -17.54
N TYR A 523 -31.25 -4.54 -18.50
CA TYR A 523 -30.05 -3.71 -18.49
C TYR A 523 -30.29 -2.46 -19.32
N GLN A 524 -30.58 -1.34 -18.67
CA GLN A 524 -30.67 -0.05 -19.37
C GLN A 524 -29.28 0.42 -19.76
N CYS A 525 -29.05 0.76 -21.02
CA CYS A 525 -27.75 1.28 -21.46
C CYS A 525 -27.55 2.71 -20.93
N ALA A 526 -26.42 2.95 -20.24
CA ALA A 526 -26.09 4.24 -19.62
C ALA A 526 -25.02 5.01 -20.40
N GLY A 527 -24.06 4.31 -21.01
CA GLY A 527 -22.98 4.90 -21.80
C GLY A 527 -22.04 3.84 -22.35
N TYR A 528 -21.34 4.14 -23.44
CA TYR A 528 -20.31 3.28 -24.03
C TYR A 528 -19.20 4.12 -24.66
N TRP A 529 -17.97 3.60 -24.69
CA TRP A 529 -16.79 4.28 -25.24
C TRP A 529 -15.69 3.26 -25.56
N ARG A 530 -14.74 3.66 -26.40
CA ARG A 530 -13.51 2.89 -26.63
C ARG A 530 -12.32 3.48 -25.91
N GLU A 531 -11.50 2.61 -25.30
CA GLU A 531 -10.27 2.96 -24.61
C GLU A 531 -9.22 1.87 -24.83
N ASP A 532 -8.00 2.23 -25.23
CA ASP A 532 -6.88 1.32 -25.50
C ASP A 532 -7.27 0.09 -26.31
N SER A 533 -7.96 0.33 -27.43
CA SER A 533 -8.50 -0.67 -28.36
C SER A 533 -9.64 -1.55 -27.84
N ARG A 534 -10.11 -1.36 -26.59
CA ARG A 534 -11.22 -2.11 -25.99
C ARG A 534 -12.51 -1.28 -25.95
N SER A 535 -13.63 -1.89 -26.32
CA SER A 535 -14.95 -1.24 -26.25
C SER A 535 -15.59 -1.56 -24.90
N MET A 536 -16.02 -0.53 -24.19
CA MET A 536 -16.61 -0.63 -22.86
C MET A 536 -18.00 -0.03 -22.85
N MET A 537 -18.91 -0.61 -22.07
CA MET A 537 -20.22 -0.04 -21.81
C MET A 537 -20.61 -0.17 -20.35
N VAL A 538 -21.40 0.78 -19.85
CA VAL A 538 -22.02 0.73 -18.53
C VAL A 538 -23.52 0.59 -18.72
N THR A 539 -24.10 -0.30 -17.93
CA THR A 539 -25.53 -0.58 -17.89
C THR A 539 -26.07 -0.35 -16.49
N TYR A 540 -27.36 -0.05 -16.41
CA TYR A 540 -28.09 0.21 -15.19
C TYR A 540 -29.24 -0.80 -15.04
N ASP A 541 -29.18 -1.63 -14.00
CA ASP A 541 -30.27 -2.50 -13.55
C ASP A 541 -30.90 -1.87 -12.31
N ARG A 542 -32.13 -1.37 -12.46
CA ARG A 542 -32.87 -0.72 -11.38
C ARG A 542 -33.22 -1.69 -10.24
N ASP A 543 -33.37 -2.97 -10.55
CA ASP A 543 -33.91 -3.94 -9.60
C ASP A 543 -32.79 -4.69 -8.85
N ASP A 544 -31.51 -4.56 -9.23
CA ASP A 544 -30.39 -5.18 -8.51
C ASP A 544 -30.27 -4.59 -7.08
N PRO A 545 -30.35 -5.40 -6.01
CA PRO A 545 -30.33 -4.91 -4.63
C PRO A 545 -28.94 -4.52 -4.12
N TYR A 546 -27.86 -4.93 -4.80
CA TYR A 546 -26.48 -4.74 -4.34
C TYR A 546 -25.74 -3.69 -5.17
N ASN A 547 -25.84 -3.77 -6.50
CA ASN A 547 -25.14 -2.86 -7.39
C ASN A 547 -25.90 -2.66 -8.69
N ASN A 548 -26.55 -1.50 -8.80
CA ASN A 548 -27.36 -1.12 -9.94
C ASN A 548 -26.53 -0.88 -11.22
N TYR A 549 -25.21 -0.70 -11.13
CA TYR A 549 -24.36 -0.41 -12.28
C TYR A 549 -23.44 -1.58 -12.62
N LYS A 550 -23.48 -2.04 -13.87
CA LYS A 550 -22.59 -3.10 -14.38
C LYS A 550 -21.76 -2.58 -15.53
N CYS A 551 -20.46 -2.80 -15.48
CA CYS A 551 -19.56 -2.51 -16.58
C CYS A 551 -19.34 -3.76 -17.43
N TRP A 552 -19.30 -3.57 -18.74
CA TRP A 552 -19.12 -4.62 -19.71
C TRP A 552 -18.02 -4.25 -20.69
N VAL A 553 -17.17 -5.21 -21.03
CA VAL A 553 -16.25 -5.13 -22.16
C VAL A 553 -16.84 -5.96 -23.29
N TYR A 554 -17.02 -5.35 -24.47
CA TYR A 554 -17.69 -6.00 -25.59
C TYR A 554 -16.84 -5.96 -26.86
N GLU A 555 -16.98 -7.00 -27.67
CA GLU A 555 -16.27 -7.13 -28.93
C GLU A 555 -17.10 -7.95 -29.92
N ARG A 556 -17.11 -7.53 -31.18
CA ARG A 556 -17.66 -8.32 -32.27
C ARG A 556 -16.59 -9.30 -32.78
N ARG A 557 -16.86 -10.60 -32.68
CA ARG A 557 -15.96 -11.67 -33.18
C ARG A 557 -16.22 -11.93 -34.67
N ASP A 558 -17.48 -12.14 -35.04
CA ASP A 558 -17.92 -12.36 -36.42
C ASP A 558 -19.12 -11.46 -36.78
N LEU A 559 -19.66 -11.62 -37.99
CA LEU A 559 -20.87 -10.91 -38.40
C LEU A 559 -22.08 -11.26 -37.51
N THR A 560 -22.13 -12.47 -36.97
CA THR A 560 -23.26 -13.05 -36.22
C THR A 560 -22.91 -13.38 -34.77
N THR A 561 -21.75 -12.96 -34.27
CA THR A 561 -21.29 -13.29 -32.92
C THR A 561 -20.70 -12.08 -32.19
N ILE A 562 -21.15 -11.87 -30.95
CA ILE A 562 -20.67 -10.80 -30.06
C ILE A 562 -20.26 -11.42 -28.72
N THR A 563 -19.09 -11.07 -28.21
CA THR A 563 -18.63 -11.47 -26.88
C THR A 563 -18.75 -10.30 -25.91
N LEU A 564 -19.25 -10.60 -24.70
CA LEU A 564 -19.46 -9.66 -23.61
C LEU A 564 -18.81 -10.23 -22.35
N SER A 565 -18.02 -9.42 -21.67
CA SER A 565 -17.51 -9.74 -20.34
C SER A 565 -18.03 -8.73 -19.34
N ARG A 566 -18.65 -9.20 -18.25
CA ARG A 566 -19.11 -8.36 -17.14
C ARG A 566 -18.03 -8.27 -16.06
N SER A 567 -17.86 -7.07 -15.52
CA SER A 567 -16.98 -6.83 -14.38
C SER A 567 -17.59 -7.35 -13.08
N ALA A 568 -16.73 -7.79 -12.15
CA ALA A 568 -17.17 -8.17 -10.80
C ALA A 568 -17.76 -6.99 -10.00
N GLY A 569 -17.34 -5.76 -10.32
CA GLY A 569 -17.86 -4.52 -9.74
C GLY A 569 -18.64 -3.65 -10.74
N SER A 570 -18.85 -2.39 -10.39
CA SER A 570 -19.41 -1.37 -11.29
C SER A 570 -18.39 -0.72 -12.21
N ALA A 571 -17.09 -0.86 -11.92
CA ALA A 571 -16.00 -0.46 -12.79
C ALA A 571 -15.48 -1.64 -13.60
N CYS A 572 -15.20 -1.41 -14.89
CA CYS A 572 -14.57 -2.40 -15.75
C CYS A 572 -13.15 -2.68 -15.26
N GLY A 573 -12.79 -3.96 -15.16
CA GLY A 573 -11.47 -4.41 -14.75
C GLY A 573 -10.36 -3.84 -15.62
N PHE A 574 -9.17 -3.74 -15.06
CA PHE A 574 -8.00 -3.19 -15.76
C PHE A 574 -7.49 -4.15 -16.84
N ASN A 575 -7.36 -5.43 -16.50
CA ASN A 575 -6.95 -6.50 -17.43
C ASN A 575 -8.13 -7.19 -18.14
N GLN A 576 -9.35 -6.75 -17.88
CA GLN A 576 -10.56 -7.36 -18.44
C GLN A 576 -10.59 -7.24 -19.98
N THR A 577 -10.86 -8.37 -20.64
CA THR A 577 -11.15 -8.47 -22.07
C THR A 577 -12.60 -8.92 -22.30
N SER A 578 -13.05 -8.98 -23.56
CA SER A 578 -14.39 -9.43 -23.94
C SER A 578 -14.69 -10.91 -23.57
N GLU A 579 -13.65 -11.70 -23.28
CA GLU A 579 -13.75 -13.12 -22.93
C GLU A 579 -13.39 -13.42 -21.47
N SER A 580 -12.97 -12.41 -20.71
CA SER A 580 -12.63 -12.58 -19.30
C SER A 580 -13.86 -12.99 -18.48
N TYR A 581 -13.70 -14.02 -17.64
CA TYR A 581 -14.76 -14.52 -16.75
C TYR A 581 -14.28 -14.76 -15.32
N LYS A 582 -12.98 -14.51 -15.04
CA LYS A 582 -12.35 -14.75 -13.75
C LYS A 582 -12.14 -13.45 -12.98
N SER A 583 -12.21 -13.55 -11.65
CA SER A 583 -11.95 -12.42 -10.75
C SER A 583 -10.54 -11.86 -10.87
N ASP A 584 -9.56 -12.70 -11.21
CA ASP A 584 -8.16 -12.30 -11.41
C ASP A 584 -8.01 -11.25 -12.53
N ASP A 585 -8.87 -11.34 -13.55
CA ASP A 585 -8.92 -10.38 -14.66
C ASP A 585 -9.82 -9.17 -14.35
N GLY A 586 -10.50 -9.16 -13.18
CA GLY A 586 -11.51 -8.19 -12.81
C GLY A 586 -12.91 -8.44 -13.38
N ALA A 587 -13.15 -9.63 -13.93
CA ALA A 587 -14.43 -10.08 -14.50
C ALA A 587 -15.12 -11.11 -13.60
N ASP A 588 -16.43 -11.31 -13.81
CA ASP A 588 -17.18 -12.35 -13.11
C ASP A 588 -18.01 -13.26 -14.03
N LEU A 589 -18.31 -12.78 -15.24
CA LEU A 589 -19.15 -13.45 -16.22
C LEU A 589 -18.67 -13.10 -17.63
N ALA A 590 -18.53 -14.09 -18.49
CA ALA A 590 -18.43 -13.94 -19.94
C ALA A 590 -19.66 -14.53 -20.62
N VAL A 591 -20.17 -13.83 -21.62
CA VAL A 591 -21.35 -14.19 -22.41
C VAL A 591 -20.98 -14.12 -23.88
N THR A 592 -21.25 -15.19 -24.61
CA THR A 592 -21.14 -15.23 -26.07
C THR A 592 -22.54 -15.20 -26.66
N LEU A 593 -22.86 -14.11 -27.35
CA LEU A 593 -24.09 -13.90 -28.09
C LEU A 593 -23.94 -14.45 -29.51
N ILE A 594 -24.91 -15.25 -29.94
CA ILE A 594 -25.00 -15.86 -31.26
C ILE A 594 -26.35 -15.45 -31.86
N GLU A 595 -26.31 -14.87 -33.05
CA GLU A 595 -27.49 -14.37 -33.76
C GLU A 595 -28.58 -15.45 -33.87
N ALA A 596 -29.82 -15.04 -33.59
CA ALA A 596 -30.95 -15.95 -33.43
C ALA A 596 -32.25 -15.38 -34.01
N GLU A 597 -32.16 -14.39 -34.88
CA GLU A 597 -33.32 -13.72 -35.46
C GLU A 597 -34.12 -14.70 -36.33
N ARG A 598 -35.46 -14.69 -36.21
CA ARG A 598 -36.33 -15.39 -37.16
C ARG A 598 -36.70 -14.47 -38.31
N ILE A 599 -37.06 -15.05 -39.44
CA ILE A 599 -37.45 -14.36 -40.69
C ILE A 599 -38.50 -13.24 -40.47
N HIS A 600 -39.29 -13.28 -39.40
CA HIS A 600 -40.36 -12.33 -39.09
C HIS A 600 -40.17 -11.54 -37.80
N ASP A 601 -39.01 -11.64 -37.11
CA ASP A 601 -38.78 -10.95 -35.82
C ASP A 601 -38.35 -9.47 -35.99
N ASP A 602 -38.00 -9.03 -37.21
CA ASP A 602 -37.66 -7.64 -37.61
C ASP A 602 -36.78 -6.89 -36.58
N CYS A 603 -35.61 -7.46 -36.30
CA CYS A 603 -34.67 -6.96 -35.31
C CYS A 603 -33.26 -6.82 -35.89
N PRO A 604 -32.99 -5.74 -36.63
CA PRO A 604 -31.74 -5.57 -37.34
C PRO A 604 -30.54 -5.46 -36.39
N ILE A 605 -29.41 -6.04 -36.82
CA ILE A 605 -28.15 -5.98 -36.09
C ILE A 605 -27.42 -4.66 -36.39
N ARG A 606 -27.26 -3.84 -35.35
CA ARG A 606 -26.36 -2.69 -35.32
C ARG A 606 -25.17 -3.00 -34.43
N TYR A 607 -24.01 -2.42 -34.73
CA TYR A 607 -22.83 -2.50 -33.86
C TYR A 607 -22.00 -1.22 -33.96
N ASP A 608 -21.70 -0.63 -32.81
CA ASP A 608 -20.85 0.54 -32.60
C ASP A 608 -19.74 0.16 -31.59
N ASP A 609 -18.50 0.36 -31.99
CA ASP A 609 -17.33 0.05 -31.16
C ASP A 609 -16.90 1.19 -30.22
N GLY A 610 -17.61 2.33 -30.26
CA GLY A 610 -17.36 3.49 -29.41
C GLY A 610 -16.10 4.29 -29.77
N ARG A 611 -15.54 4.16 -30.98
CA ARG A 611 -14.37 4.94 -31.44
C ARG A 611 -14.63 6.43 -31.53
N ASN A 612 -15.74 6.82 -32.15
CA ASN A 612 -16.13 8.22 -32.29
C ASN A 612 -17.56 8.41 -31.82
N VAL A 613 -17.66 8.81 -30.57
CA VAL A 613 -18.90 8.78 -29.82
C VAL A 613 -19.76 10.04 -29.99
N PHE A 614 -19.32 10.96 -30.87
CA PHE A 614 -20.00 12.22 -31.21
C PHE A 614 -20.55 12.26 -32.64
N ILE A 615 -20.39 11.19 -33.42
CA ILE A 615 -20.94 11.06 -34.77
C ILE A 615 -22.14 10.11 -34.69
N ASP A 616 -23.31 10.55 -35.15
CA ASP A 616 -24.44 9.67 -35.40
C ASP A 616 -24.08 8.75 -36.58
N LEU A 617 -24.15 7.44 -36.36
CA LEU A 617 -23.85 6.45 -37.40
C LEU A 617 -24.98 6.45 -38.44
N GLU A 618 -24.69 6.92 -39.66
CA GLU A 618 -25.52 6.60 -40.84
C GLU A 618 -25.44 5.08 -41.13
N GLU A 619 -26.59 4.50 -41.48
CA GLU A 619 -26.77 3.06 -41.74
C GLU A 619 -25.73 2.49 -42.72
N PHE A 620 -24.86 1.61 -42.24
CA PHE A 620 -24.01 0.80 -43.11
C PHE A 620 -24.79 -0.42 -43.64
N HIS A 621 -25.19 -0.38 -44.91
CA HIS A 621 -25.68 -1.55 -45.65
C HIS A 621 -24.54 -2.56 -45.90
N PHE A 622 -24.77 -3.85 -45.62
CA PHE A 622 -23.80 -4.93 -45.80
C PHE A 622 -23.60 -5.34 -47.27
N TYR A 623 -22.34 -5.53 -47.70
CA TYR A 623 -21.97 -6.30 -48.89
C TYR A 623 -21.66 -7.75 -48.50
N TYR A 624 -22.33 -8.71 -49.12
CA TYR A 624 -22.04 -10.15 -48.97
C TYR A 624 -20.69 -10.51 -49.62
N ALA A 625 -19.79 -11.17 -48.87
CA ALA A 625 -18.59 -11.81 -49.43
C ALA A 625 -18.56 -13.30 -49.08
N LYS A 626 -18.40 -14.13 -50.13
CA LYS A 626 -18.35 -15.60 -50.14
C LYS A 626 -17.10 -16.12 -49.42
N SER A 627 -17.27 -17.18 -48.63
CA SER A 627 -16.21 -17.87 -47.88
C SER A 627 -15.10 -18.44 -48.78
N SER A 628 -13.84 -18.27 -48.39
CA SER A 628 -12.74 -19.13 -48.80
C SER A 628 -11.99 -19.65 -47.57
N MET A 629 -11.76 -20.96 -47.56
CA MET A 629 -11.09 -21.72 -46.50
C MET A 629 -9.62 -21.30 -46.35
N ILE A 630 -9.12 -21.27 -45.11
CA ILE A 630 -7.69 -21.17 -44.81
C ILE A 630 -7.19 -22.53 -44.31
N HIS A 631 -6.12 -23.00 -44.95
CA HIS A 631 -5.37 -24.21 -44.61
C HIS A 631 -4.57 -24.03 -43.31
N LEU A 632 -4.72 -24.96 -42.36
CA LEU A 632 -3.77 -25.15 -41.24
C LEU A 632 -2.53 -25.91 -41.71
N SER A 633 -1.35 -25.32 -41.52
CA SER A 633 -0.05 -25.98 -41.71
C SER A 633 0.54 -26.45 -40.38
N LYS A 634 0.70 -27.78 -40.30
CA LYS A 634 1.70 -28.58 -39.58
C LYS A 634 2.34 -28.02 -38.30
N LEU A 635 1.98 -28.66 -37.17
CA LEU A 635 2.86 -28.85 -36.01
C LEU A 635 4.13 -29.60 -36.43
N LYS A 636 5.31 -29.03 -36.15
CA LYS A 636 6.57 -29.77 -36.03
C LYS A 636 6.91 -29.93 -34.54
N SER A 637 7.20 -31.17 -34.16
CA SER A 637 7.60 -31.59 -32.82
C SER A 637 9.10 -31.43 -32.56
N GLN A 638 9.40 -31.07 -31.31
CA GLN A 638 10.66 -31.20 -30.55
C GLN A 638 11.80 -30.22 -30.86
N ILE A 639 12.10 -29.35 -29.88
CA ILE A 639 13.35 -29.25 -29.10
C ILE A 639 13.03 -28.70 -27.69
N LEU A 640 13.89 -29.04 -26.73
CA LEU A 640 13.60 -29.38 -25.32
C LEU A 640 14.10 -28.32 -24.31
N CYS A 641 14.07 -27.04 -24.65
CA CYS A 641 14.49 -25.96 -23.74
C CYS A 641 13.58 -24.74 -23.85
N THR A 642 12.86 -24.45 -22.77
CA THR A 642 12.05 -23.24 -22.60
C THR A 642 12.70 -22.38 -21.52
N PHE A 643 12.87 -21.08 -21.78
CA PHE A 643 13.31 -20.15 -20.73
C PHE A 643 12.15 -19.84 -19.79
N ASP A 644 12.38 -19.95 -18.48
CA ASP A 644 11.40 -19.51 -17.49
C ASP A 644 11.25 -17.98 -17.48
N ARG A 645 10.11 -17.49 -16.98
CA ARG A 645 9.78 -16.06 -16.86
C ARG A 645 10.89 -15.12 -16.36
N PRO A 646 11.78 -15.46 -15.40
CA PRO A 646 12.83 -14.55 -14.96
C PRO A 646 13.94 -14.28 -16.00
N LEU A 647 14.09 -15.11 -17.03
CA LEU A 647 15.13 -14.96 -18.06
C LEU A 647 14.57 -14.42 -19.40
N LEU A 648 13.25 -14.34 -19.55
CA LEU A 648 12.60 -13.89 -20.79
C LEU A 648 12.64 -12.36 -20.91
N GLY A 649 13.05 -11.87 -22.08
CA GLY A 649 13.00 -10.45 -22.39
C GLY A 649 14.09 -9.97 -23.35
N GLU A 650 14.08 -8.66 -23.56
CA GLU A 650 15.14 -7.96 -24.28
C GLU A 650 16.09 -7.28 -23.30
N TYR A 651 17.39 -7.47 -23.53
CA TYR A 651 18.46 -6.97 -22.70
C TYR A 651 19.43 -6.10 -23.51
N TYR A 652 20.03 -5.14 -22.82
CA TYR A 652 21.08 -4.26 -23.32
C TYR A 652 22.35 -4.41 -22.49
N SER A 653 23.51 -4.49 -23.13
CA SER A 653 24.83 -4.57 -22.49
C SER A 653 25.86 -3.77 -23.30
N TYR A 654 26.99 -3.49 -22.65
CA TYR A 654 28.19 -2.97 -23.31
C TYR A 654 29.33 -3.96 -23.13
N GLU A 655 29.70 -4.66 -24.21
CA GLU A 655 30.62 -5.79 -24.20
C GLU A 655 31.83 -5.49 -25.10
N ASN A 656 33.04 -5.54 -24.54
CA ASN A 656 34.30 -5.36 -25.29
C ASN A 656 34.34 -4.11 -26.21
N GLY A 657 33.71 -3.02 -25.78
CA GLY A 657 33.65 -1.77 -26.56
C GLY A 657 32.57 -1.73 -27.64
N LEU A 658 31.63 -2.68 -27.64
CA LEU A 658 30.48 -2.75 -28.53
C LEU A 658 29.18 -2.68 -27.73
N GLU A 659 28.16 -2.07 -28.32
CA GLU A 659 26.80 -2.11 -27.76
C GLU A 659 26.15 -3.43 -28.20
N THR A 660 25.53 -4.15 -27.27
CA THR A 660 24.94 -5.45 -27.54
C THR A 660 23.48 -5.48 -27.12
N HIS A 661 22.62 -5.92 -28.03
CA HIS A 661 21.20 -6.14 -27.78
C HIS A 661 20.92 -7.64 -27.84
N THR A 662 20.46 -8.23 -26.72
CA THR A 662 20.21 -9.67 -26.59
C THR A 662 18.72 -9.91 -26.37
N SER A 663 18.09 -10.76 -27.19
CA SER A 663 16.69 -11.17 -27.03
C SER A 663 16.63 -12.65 -26.68
N LEU A 664 16.02 -12.98 -25.55
CA LEU A 664 15.76 -14.36 -25.10
C LEU A 664 14.27 -14.66 -25.27
N LYS A 665 13.92 -15.57 -26.18
CA LYS A 665 12.54 -15.87 -26.57
C LYS A 665 12.03 -17.17 -25.95
N GLU A 666 10.72 -17.26 -25.72
CA GLU A 666 10.07 -18.42 -25.07
C GLU A 666 10.28 -19.75 -25.81
N ASN A 667 10.45 -19.69 -27.13
CA ASN A 667 10.73 -20.85 -27.98
C ASN A 667 12.20 -21.32 -27.92
N GLY A 668 13.04 -20.73 -27.07
CA GLY A 668 14.46 -21.06 -26.91
C GLY A 668 15.39 -20.39 -27.91
N ASP A 669 14.88 -19.53 -28.81
CA ASP A 669 15.72 -18.75 -29.71
C ASP A 669 16.41 -17.60 -28.97
N ILE A 670 17.68 -17.37 -29.31
CA ILE A 670 18.52 -16.30 -28.77
C ILE A 670 19.07 -15.49 -29.93
N ASP A 671 18.71 -14.21 -29.99
CA ASP A 671 19.22 -13.26 -30.99
C ASP A 671 20.13 -12.24 -30.31
N ARG A 672 21.36 -12.07 -30.81
CA ARG A 672 22.31 -11.06 -30.31
C ARG A 672 22.79 -10.17 -31.45
N LEU A 673 22.56 -8.87 -31.31
CA LEU A 673 22.94 -7.83 -32.25
C LEU A 673 24.06 -6.97 -31.66
N PHE A 674 25.10 -6.71 -32.45
CA PHE A 674 26.28 -5.95 -32.03
C PHE A 674 26.42 -4.67 -32.86
N TYR A 675 26.66 -3.54 -32.18
CA TYR A 675 26.79 -2.24 -32.81
C TYR A 675 28.14 -1.61 -32.46
N ARG A 676 28.80 -0.98 -33.44
CA ARG A 676 30.02 -0.20 -33.26
C ARG A 676 29.74 1.27 -33.57
N ARG A 677 30.35 2.16 -32.80
CA ARG A 677 30.26 3.60 -33.00
C ARG A 677 31.43 4.11 -33.83
N GLU A 678 31.15 4.81 -34.93
CA GLU A 678 32.17 5.61 -35.61
C GLU A 678 32.29 6.98 -34.92
N SER A 679 33.50 7.34 -34.48
CA SER A 679 33.78 8.58 -33.76
C SER A 679 33.79 9.78 -34.72
N GLY A 680 32.65 10.47 -34.86
CA GLY A 680 32.56 11.80 -35.48
C GLY A 680 32.61 12.92 -34.43
N ARG A 681 33.56 13.84 -34.55
CA ARG A 681 33.58 15.12 -33.79
C ARG A 681 32.36 15.96 -34.19
N GLY A 682 31.41 16.12 -33.29
CA GLY A 682 30.29 17.04 -33.44
C GLY A 682 28.99 16.44 -32.92
N ALA A 683 28.39 17.08 -31.93
CA ALA A 683 27.09 16.71 -31.39
C ALA A 683 25.99 16.95 -32.42
N THR A 684 25.81 16.03 -33.38
CA THR A 684 24.62 15.77 -34.21
C THR A 684 25.00 14.77 -35.31
N ALA A 685 25.23 13.50 -34.99
CA ALA A 685 25.24 12.42 -35.99
C ALA A 685 25.01 11.07 -35.30
N ASN A 686 23.77 10.60 -35.30
CA ASN A 686 23.43 9.20 -35.08
C ASN A 686 23.77 8.45 -36.37
N ILE A 687 25.00 7.95 -36.50
CA ILE A 687 25.30 6.91 -37.47
C ILE A 687 25.76 5.70 -36.67
N ILE A 688 24.80 4.81 -36.39
CA ILE A 688 25.04 3.47 -35.87
C ILE A 688 25.29 2.61 -37.11
N THR A 689 26.53 2.20 -37.35
CA THR A 689 26.82 1.17 -38.33
C THR A 689 26.60 -0.19 -37.67
N VAL A 690 25.61 -0.93 -38.18
CA VAL A 690 25.43 -2.35 -37.83
C VAL A 690 26.67 -3.09 -38.31
N LEU A 691 27.40 -3.74 -37.41
CA LEU A 691 28.39 -4.73 -37.81
C LEU A 691 27.61 -5.95 -38.31
N ASP A 692 27.98 -6.53 -39.46
CA ASP A 692 27.40 -7.76 -40.05
C ASP A 692 27.54 -9.02 -39.18
N ASN A 693 27.81 -8.89 -37.88
CA ASN A 693 27.91 -9.98 -36.93
C ASN A 693 26.59 -10.08 -36.14
N HIS A 694 25.55 -10.57 -36.79
CA HIS A 694 24.34 -11.03 -36.09
C HIS A 694 24.62 -12.45 -35.58
N ALA A 695 24.49 -12.69 -34.27
CA ALA A 695 24.60 -14.04 -33.74
C ALA A 695 23.19 -14.56 -33.46
N MET A 696 22.71 -15.45 -34.34
CA MET A 696 21.47 -16.20 -34.14
C MET A 696 21.79 -17.58 -33.61
N GLY A 697 21.17 -17.96 -32.50
CA GLY A 697 21.34 -19.31 -31.97
C GLY A 697 20.11 -19.83 -31.24
N GLU A 698 20.21 -21.08 -30.83
CA GLU A 698 19.16 -21.80 -30.11
C GLU A 698 19.68 -22.37 -28.79
N CYS A 699 18.81 -22.38 -27.79
CA CYS A 699 19.04 -23.06 -26.54
C CYS A 699 18.98 -24.58 -26.74
N PHE A 700 20.10 -25.26 -26.50
CA PHE A 700 20.21 -26.71 -26.64
C PHE A 700 19.95 -27.44 -25.32
N ASN A 701 20.48 -26.92 -24.21
CA ASN A 701 20.26 -27.43 -22.86
C ASN A 701 20.31 -26.29 -21.84
N LEU A 702 19.47 -26.34 -20.80
CA LEU A 702 19.45 -25.35 -19.71
C LEU A 702 19.35 -26.08 -18.36
N ILE A 703 20.33 -25.86 -17.49
CA ILE A 703 20.43 -26.54 -16.19
C ILE A 703 20.58 -25.50 -15.08
N TRP A 704 19.75 -25.58 -14.03
CA TRP A 704 19.95 -24.77 -12.82
C TRP A 704 21.01 -25.40 -11.91
N ARG A 705 22.02 -24.62 -11.51
CA ARG A 705 23.09 -25.02 -10.58
C ARG A 705 22.94 -24.29 -9.26
N GLU A 706 22.59 -25.05 -8.23
CA GLU A 706 22.51 -24.58 -6.86
C GLU A 706 23.32 -25.50 -5.94
N ASN A 707 24.19 -24.89 -5.13
CA ASN A 707 24.89 -25.57 -4.05
C ASN A 707 24.47 -24.91 -2.73
N PRO A 708 23.83 -25.64 -1.80
CA PRO A 708 23.34 -25.09 -0.53
C PRO A 708 24.44 -24.50 0.36
N PHE A 709 25.70 -24.90 0.15
CA PHE A 709 26.86 -24.43 0.91
C PHE A 709 27.53 -23.20 0.29
N ASP A 710 27.19 -22.86 -0.96
CA ASP A 710 27.71 -21.68 -1.64
C ASP A 710 26.85 -20.46 -1.38
N HIS A 711 27.48 -19.29 -1.33
CA HIS A 711 26.77 -18.01 -1.24
C HIS A 711 25.78 -17.87 -2.41
N VAL A 712 24.60 -17.31 -2.17
CA VAL A 712 23.51 -17.19 -3.16
C VAL A 712 23.96 -16.50 -4.45
N SER A 713 24.96 -15.62 -4.38
CA SER A 713 25.57 -14.98 -5.56
C SER A 713 26.28 -15.95 -6.52
N LYS A 714 26.47 -17.22 -6.15
CA LYS A 714 27.07 -18.25 -7.01
C LYS A 714 26.05 -19.14 -7.71
N HIS A 715 24.77 -19.07 -7.34
CA HIS A 715 23.70 -19.82 -8.00
C HIS A 715 23.46 -19.27 -9.41
N HIS A 716 23.39 -20.14 -10.42
CA HIS A 716 23.31 -19.73 -11.83
C HIS A 716 22.68 -20.81 -12.72
N PHE A 717 22.26 -20.43 -13.91
CA PHE A 717 21.88 -21.36 -14.98
C PHE A 717 23.07 -21.64 -15.89
N GLU A 718 23.33 -22.90 -16.21
CA GLU A 718 24.23 -23.32 -17.28
C GLU A 718 23.40 -23.55 -18.55
N LEU A 719 23.61 -22.67 -19.54
CA LEU A 719 22.97 -22.70 -20.85
C LEU A 719 23.96 -23.19 -21.90
N ILE A 720 23.63 -24.27 -22.60
CA ILE A 720 24.36 -24.67 -23.82
C ILE A 720 23.70 -23.98 -25.01
N TYR A 721 24.37 -22.96 -25.52
CA TYR A 721 24.01 -22.20 -26.71
C TYR A 721 24.59 -22.85 -27.95
N ARG A 722 23.76 -23.04 -28.97
CA ARG A 722 24.19 -23.47 -30.31
C ARG A 722 24.06 -22.32 -31.28
N ASP A 723 25.18 -21.91 -31.86
CA ASP A 723 25.22 -20.89 -32.91
C ASP A 723 24.75 -21.50 -34.23
N LYS A 724 23.69 -20.94 -34.84
CA LYS A 724 23.11 -21.46 -36.09
C LYS A 724 23.98 -21.13 -37.30
N GLU A 725 24.76 -20.05 -37.25
CA GLU A 725 25.62 -19.61 -38.36
C GLU A 725 26.97 -20.31 -38.34
N LYS A 726 27.59 -20.40 -37.16
CA LYS A 726 28.92 -21.00 -36.99
C LYS A 726 28.91 -22.50 -36.73
N SER A 727 27.74 -23.09 -36.49
CA SER A 727 27.58 -24.52 -36.15
C SER A 727 28.45 -24.99 -34.97
N CYS A 728 28.72 -24.10 -34.01
CA CYS A 728 29.49 -24.40 -32.79
C CYS A 728 28.63 -24.31 -31.53
N TYR A 729 29.14 -24.86 -30.43
CA TYR A 729 28.50 -24.79 -29.12
C TYR A 729 29.29 -23.90 -28.17
N GLN A 730 28.58 -23.15 -27.33
CA GLN A 730 29.12 -22.35 -26.24
C GLN A 730 28.34 -22.63 -24.96
N CYS A 731 29.03 -22.66 -23.83
CA CYS A 731 28.35 -22.64 -22.53
C CYS A 731 28.25 -21.20 -22.02
N TYR A 732 27.06 -20.82 -21.54
CA TYR A 732 26.75 -19.58 -20.88
C TYR A 732 26.37 -19.87 -19.43
N GLN A 733 27.04 -19.22 -18.47
CA GLN A 733 26.59 -19.18 -17.08
C GLN A 733 25.77 -17.91 -16.87
N LEU A 734 24.48 -18.05 -16.62
CA LEU A 734 23.52 -16.96 -16.44
C LEU A 734 23.21 -16.77 -14.95
N TYR A 735 23.66 -15.67 -14.36
CA TYR A 735 23.42 -15.29 -12.98
C TYR A 735 22.28 -14.30 -12.91
N ASN A 736 21.12 -14.78 -12.46
CA ASN A 736 19.94 -13.94 -12.24
C ASN A 736 20.15 -13.10 -10.96
N ARG A 737 20.57 -11.84 -11.11
CA ARG A 737 20.88 -10.95 -9.97
C ARG A 737 19.63 -10.31 -9.41
N THR A 738 18.84 -9.70 -10.29
CA THR A 738 17.57 -9.06 -9.95
C THR A 738 16.61 -9.26 -11.12
N ARG A 739 15.33 -8.91 -10.93
CA ARG A 739 14.33 -8.96 -12.01
C ARG A 739 14.73 -8.17 -13.26
N ASN A 740 15.59 -7.17 -13.11
CA ASN A 740 16.02 -6.29 -14.19
C ASN A 740 17.45 -6.55 -14.69
N ILE A 741 18.25 -7.37 -13.98
CA ILE A 741 19.69 -7.49 -14.22
C ILE A 741 20.11 -8.95 -14.26
N LEU A 742 20.73 -9.31 -15.38
CA LEU A 742 21.34 -10.61 -15.62
C LEU A 742 22.86 -10.42 -15.77
N GLN A 743 23.66 -11.31 -15.20
CA GLN A 743 25.10 -11.37 -15.48
C GLN A 743 25.44 -12.64 -16.21
N ILE A 744 26.33 -12.58 -17.20
CA ILE A 744 26.73 -13.74 -17.98
C ILE A 744 28.24 -13.92 -18.01
N ARG A 745 28.64 -15.19 -18.08
CA ARG A 745 29.98 -15.64 -18.48
C ARG A 745 29.83 -16.65 -19.59
N LYS A 746 30.75 -16.67 -20.55
CA LYS A 746 30.67 -17.54 -21.72
C LYS A 746 31.99 -18.25 -21.98
N SER A 747 31.90 -19.48 -22.49
CA SER A 747 33.06 -20.22 -23.01
C SER A 747 33.41 -19.75 -24.42
N GLU A 748 34.59 -20.14 -24.90
CA GLU A 748 34.90 -20.05 -26.33
C GLU A 748 33.98 -20.96 -27.15
N CYS A 749 33.78 -20.61 -28.43
CA CYS A 749 32.99 -21.36 -29.40
C CYS A 749 33.77 -22.60 -29.81
N ASN A 750 33.21 -23.79 -29.55
CA ASN A 750 33.85 -25.07 -29.81
C ASN A 750 33.01 -25.93 -30.76
N GLU A 751 33.66 -26.48 -31.79
CA GLU A 751 33.04 -27.36 -32.78
C GLU A 751 33.00 -28.80 -32.25
N ILE A 752 31.91 -29.17 -31.56
CA ILE A 752 31.74 -30.54 -31.05
C ILE A 752 31.41 -31.45 -32.25
N THR A 753 32.37 -32.27 -32.68
CA THR A 753 32.29 -33.05 -33.93
C THR A 753 31.76 -34.48 -33.80
N SER A 754 31.48 -35.04 -32.61
CA SER A 754 30.71 -36.30 -32.52
C SER A 754 30.14 -36.60 -31.13
N ILE A 755 28.89 -37.10 -31.06
CA ILE A 755 28.25 -37.66 -29.85
C ILE A 755 28.70 -39.12 -29.59
N VAL A 756 29.54 -39.71 -30.46
CA VAL A 756 29.79 -41.16 -30.45
C VAL A 756 31.23 -41.54 -30.10
N THR A 757 32.21 -40.62 -30.09
CA THR A 757 33.58 -40.96 -29.70
C THR A 757 34.24 -39.89 -28.82
N ASN A 758 34.50 -40.27 -27.56
CA ASN A 758 35.28 -39.60 -26.51
C ASN A 758 36.16 -38.41 -26.92
N GLN A 759 35.63 -37.19 -26.82
CA GLN A 759 36.34 -35.99 -26.31
C GLN A 759 35.34 -34.83 -26.09
N MET A 760 35.20 -34.41 -24.82
CA MET A 760 34.31 -33.39 -24.23
C MET A 760 32.81 -33.73 -24.11
N ASN A 761 32.39 -34.07 -22.89
CA ASN A 761 30.99 -34.01 -22.47
C ASN A 761 30.52 -32.54 -22.42
N PHE A 762 29.23 -32.25 -22.58
CA PHE A 762 28.68 -30.88 -22.39
C PHE A 762 29.07 -30.26 -21.02
N GLN A 763 29.35 -31.11 -20.04
CA GLN A 763 29.83 -30.72 -18.72
C GLN A 763 31.29 -30.21 -18.73
N ASP A 764 32.12 -30.70 -19.64
CA ASP A 764 33.49 -30.21 -19.85
C ASP A 764 33.50 -28.85 -20.55
N LEU A 765 32.51 -28.57 -21.40
CA LEU A 765 32.35 -27.27 -22.08
C LEU A 765 32.08 -26.15 -21.06
N CYS A 766 31.19 -26.35 -20.10
CA CYS A 766 30.96 -25.36 -19.03
C CYS A 766 32.14 -25.26 -18.06
N ALA A 767 32.87 -26.36 -17.83
CA ALA A 767 34.10 -26.34 -17.04
C ALA A 767 35.26 -25.56 -17.69
N SER A 768 35.20 -25.31 -19.01
CA SER A 768 36.19 -24.50 -19.73
C SER A 768 36.05 -22.98 -19.51
N ILE A 769 34.96 -22.53 -18.86
CA ILE A 769 34.76 -21.12 -18.55
C ILE A 769 35.81 -20.68 -17.53
N ASN A 770 36.58 -19.66 -17.89
CA ASN A 770 37.52 -19.05 -16.97
C ASN A 770 36.77 -18.39 -15.80
N LEU A 771 36.92 -18.96 -14.60
CA LEU A 771 36.26 -18.47 -13.39
C LEU A 771 36.74 -17.07 -12.95
N ASP A 772 37.91 -16.64 -13.44
CA ASP A 772 38.48 -15.32 -13.19
C ASP A 772 38.07 -14.28 -14.26
N ALA A 773 37.31 -14.67 -15.29
CA ALA A 773 36.82 -13.73 -16.29
C ALA A 773 35.77 -12.77 -15.72
N ASP A 774 35.79 -11.52 -16.17
CA ASP A 774 34.80 -10.53 -15.80
C ASP A 774 33.38 -10.92 -16.26
N PHE A 775 32.37 -10.45 -15.54
CA PHE A 775 30.97 -10.67 -15.90
C PHE A 775 30.47 -9.61 -16.88
N ASP A 776 29.88 -10.05 -17.99
CA ASP A 776 29.09 -9.18 -18.85
C ASP A 776 27.75 -8.92 -18.16
N THR A 777 27.34 -7.65 -18.00
CA THR A 777 26.08 -7.28 -17.31
C THR A 777 25.03 -6.86 -18.33
N LEU A 778 23.86 -7.47 -18.25
CA LEU A 778 22.72 -7.31 -19.14
C LEU A 778 21.57 -6.63 -18.38
N PHE A 779 21.19 -5.46 -18.86
CA PHE A 779 20.08 -4.67 -18.32
C PHE A 779 18.81 -4.93 -19.13
N SER A 780 17.72 -5.31 -18.46
CA SER A 780 16.42 -5.44 -19.10
C SER A 780 16.00 -4.10 -19.70
N LYS A 781 15.52 -4.10 -20.94
CA LYS A 781 14.91 -2.92 -21.56
C LYS A 781 13.53 -2.62 -20.99
N THR A 782 12.85 -3.63 -20.46
CA THR A 782 11.53 -3.54 -19.80
C THR A 782 11.70 -3.62 -18.29
N TYR A 783 12.46 -2.67 -17.74
CA TYR A 783 12.83 -2.66 -16.34
C TYR A 783 11.74 -2.06 -15.44
N SER A 784 11.67 -2.53 -14.21
CA SER A 784 10.83 -2.02 -13.13
C SER A 784 11.67 -1.32 -12.06
N ALA A 785 11.07 -0.37 -11.34
CA ALA A 785 11.75 0.32 -10.25
C ALA A 785 11.99 -0.62 -9.06
N GLU A 786 13.15 -0.51 -8.43
CA GLU A 786 13.57 -1.29 -7.25
C GLU A 786 14.13 -0.37 -6.17
N GLU A 787 14.22 -0.84 -4.91
CA GLU A 787 14.68 -0.03 -3.79
C GLU A 787 16.19 0.29 -3.83
N CYS A 788 16.54 1.58 -3.76
CA CYS A 788 17.90 2.10 -3.63
C CYS A 788 18.44 2.11 -2.19
N ARG A 789 17.59 1.89 -1.17
CA ARG A 789 17.93 2.09 0.26
C ARG A 789 19.13 1.27 0.71
N ALA A 790 19.32 0.07 0.16
CA ALA A 790 20.47 -0.76 0.47
C ALA A 790 21.81 -0.16 0.00
N THR A 791 21.77 0.79 -0.92
CA THR A 791 22.95 1.41 -1.53
C THR A 791 23.14 2.84 -1.04
N ILE A 792 22.10 3.69 -1.14
CA ILE A 792 22.17 5.12 -0.77
C ILE A 792 20.81 5.60 -0.26
N TYR A 793 20.79 6.27 0.90
CA TYR A 793 19.59 6.91 1.46
C TYR A 793 19.98 8.18 2.23
N GLY A 794 19.40 9.33 1.87
CA GLY A 794 19.68 10.63 2.50
C GLY A 794 20.10 11.73 1.51
N THR A 795 20.47 12.88 2.05
CA THR A 795 20.98 14.05 1.29
C THR A 795 22.45 14.27 1.60
N TYR A 796 23.25 14.33 0.53
CA TYR A 796 24.71 14.41 0.61
C TYR A 796 25.26 15.49 -0.30
N HIS A 797 26.36 16.08 0.13
CA HIS A 797 27.29 16.81 -0.72
C HIS A 797 28.22 15.76 -1.31
N PHE A 798 28.64 15.91 -2.56
CA PHE A 798 29.59 14.96 -3.12
C PHE A 798 30.72 15.63 -3.90
N THR A 799 31.90 15.04 -3.77
CA THR A 799 33.05 15.33 -4.63
C THR A 799 33.23 14.18 -5.60
N TYR A 800 33.67 14.49 -6.81
CA TYR A 800 33.83 13.47 -7.84
C TYR A 800 35.11 13.65 -8.67
N GLU A 801 35.60 12.55 -9.21
CA GLU A 801 36.79 12.48 -10.05
C GLU A 801 36.56 11.51 -11.22
N PHE A 802 36.87 11.96 -12.45
CA PHE A 802 36.82 11.14 -13.65
C PHE A 802 38.23 10.72 -14.07
N ARG A 803 38.54 9.42 -13.96
CA ARG A 803 39.89 8.93 -14.27
C ARG A 803 40.28 9.06 -15.74
N GLU A 804 39.32 8.89 -16.65
CA GLU A 804 39.56 8.96 -18.10
C GLU A 804 39.59 10.40 -18.64
N GLY A 805 39.20 11.41 -17.82
CA GLY A 805 39.01 12.80 -18.26
C GLY A 805 40.08 13.80 -17.80
N GLY A 806 40.94 13.44 -16.84
CA GLY A 806 41.99 14.33 -16.30
C GLY A 806 42.26 14.09 -14.82
N ILE A 807 43.43 14.52 -14.32
CA ILE A 807 43.84 14.35 -12.92
C ILE A 807 43.23 15.48 -12.07
N GLY A 808 42.38 15.13 -11.10
CA GLY A 808 41.94 16.05 -10.05
C GLY A 808 40.49 15.84 -9.60
N ILE A 809 40.21 16.27 -8.37
CA ILE A 809 38.91 16.09 -7.69
C ILE A 809 38.10 17.37 -7.81
N CYS A 810 36.88 17.29 -8.34
CA CYS A 810 35.94 18.41 -8.35
C CYS A 810 35.12 18.41 -7.06
N ASP A 811 35.30 19.47 -6.27
CA ASP A 811 34.53 19.77 -5.07
C ASP A 811 33.79 21.09 -5.29
N ASN A 812 32.55 21.01 -5.76
CA ASN A 812 31.70 22.18 -6.00
C ASN A 812 30.51 22.13 -5.03
N PRO A 813 30.19 23.21 -4.29
CA PRO A 813 29.10 23.24 -3.29
C PRO A 813 27.68 22.98 -3.86
N ILE A 814 27.52 23.08 -5.18
CA ILE A 814 26.27 22.74 -5.89
C ILE A 814 26.16 21.22 -6.10
N SER A 815 27.27 20.48 -6.03
CA SER A 815 27.30 19.03 -6.20
C SER A 815 26.57 18.31 -5.07
N ARG A 816 25.33 17.89 -5.33
CA ARG A 816 24.42 17.34 -4.32
C ARG A 816 23.78 16.04 -4.79
N LEU A 817 23.75 15.05 -3.91
CA LEU A 817 23.05 13.79 -4.09
C LEU A 817 21.85 13.77 -3.15
N VAL A 818 20.65 13.51 -3.69
CA VAL A 818 19.41 13.43 -2.91
C VAL A 818 18.74 12.10 -3.19
N SER A 819 18.77 11.20 -2.21
CA SER A 819 18.15 9.87 -2.22
C SER A 819 17.15 9.77 -1.06
N CYS A 820 16.11 10.59 -1.10
CA CYS A 820 15.04 10.62 -0.12
C CYS A 820 13.71 10.34 -0.83
N PRO A 821 12.72 9.72 -0.16
CA PRO A 821 11.39 9.56 -0.71
C PRO A 821 10.82 10.93 -1.07
N ASP A 822 10.18 11.04 -2.25
CA ASP A 822 9.53 12.28 -2.65
C ASP A 822 8.49 12.69 -1.60
N PRO A 823 8.51 13.94 -1.11
CA PRO A 823 7.57 14.38 -0.08
C PRO A 823 6.13 14.27 -0.60
N GLY A 824 5.31 13.44 0.04
CA GLY A 824 3.91 13.22 -0.31
C GLY A 824 3.58 11.86 -0.94
N THR A 825 4.55 10.96 -1.10
CA THR A 825 4.25 9.56 -1.43
C THR A 825 3.71 8.80 -0.20
N PRO A 826 2.79 7.83 -0.36
CA PRO A 826 2.39 6.93 0.74
C PRO A 826 3.62 6.26 1.35
N PHE A 827 3.60 5.97 2.65
CA PHE A 827 4.71 5.33 3.41
C PHE A 827 5.21 3.98 2.82
N GLU A 828 4.49 3.41 1.85
CA GLU A 828 4.83 2.18 1.13
C GLU A 828 5.55 2.44 -0.21
N ALA A 829 5.72 3.69 -0.63
CA ALA A 829 6.51 4.03 -1.81
C ALA A 829 8.00 3.98 -1.48
N VAL A 830 8.63 3.00 -2.10
CA VAL A 830 10.01 2.56 -1.96
C VAL A 830 10.99 3.66 -2.43
N ASN A 831 12.18 3.79 -1.82
CA ASN A 831 13.22 4.73 -2.26
C ASN A 831 13.79 4.30 -3.62
N GLU A 832 13.04 4.50 -4.70
CA GLU A 832 13.32 3.94 -6.03
C GLU A 832 14.20 4.82 -6.91
N ARG A 833 14.37 6.10 -6.54
CA ARG A 833 15.02 7.11 -7.37
C ARG A 833 15.90 8.04 -6.54
N PHE A 834 16.93 8.56 -7.16
CA PHE A 834 17.77 9.59 -6.57
C PHE A 834 18.28 10.58 -7.60
N TRP A 835 18.51 11.81 -7.13
CA TRP A 835 19.08 12.90 -7.90
C TRP A 835 20.57 12.97 -7.66
N MET A 836 21.34 13.20 -8.72
CA MET A 836 22.71 13.69 -8.61
C MET A 836 22.82 14.99 -9.40
N THR A 837 23.17 16.07 -8.71
CA THR A 837 23.47 17.36 -9.33
C THR A 837 24.99 17.48 -9.37
N TYR A 838 25.58 17.62 -10.54
CA TYR A 838 27.02 17.86 -10.74
C TYR A 838 27.26 19.36 -10.93
N GLY A 839 28.13 19.95 -10.11
CA GLY A 839 28.57 21.34 -10.29
C GLY A 839 29.88 21.43 -11.09
N TYR A 840 29.91 22.30 -12.10
CA TYR A 840 31.11 22.53 -12.91
C TYR A 840 32.25 23.19 -12.11
N CYS A 841 33.46 22.62 -12.20
CA CYS A 841 34.69 23.17 -11.60
C CYS A 841 35.55 23.81 -12.69
N ARG A 842 35.75 25.13 -12.63
CA ARG A 842 36.50 25.89 -13.65
C ARG A 842 37.93 25.39 -13.88
N ASP A 843 38.56 24.83 -12.85
CA ASP A 843 39.94 24.36 -12.89
C ASP A 843 40.08 22.91 -13.41
N LEU A 844 38.96 22.24 -13.73
CA LEU A 844 38.90 20.84 -14.15
C LEU A 844 38.14 20.69 -15.45
N VAL A 845 38.86 20.42 -16.54
CA VAL A 845 38.29 20.22 -17.89
C VAL A 845 37.34 19.01 -17.95
N SER A 846 37.54 18.02 -17.09
CA SER A 846 36.67 16.84 -16.94
C SER A 846 35.40 17.09 -16.15
N SER A 847 35.25 18.25 -15.49
CA SER A 847 34.05 18.54 -14.71
C SER A 847 32.84 18.77 -15.61
N ILE A 848 31.65 18.38 -15.14
CA ILE A 848 30.41 18.43 -15.90
C ILE A 848 29.37 19.23 -15.13
N ASP A 849 28.48 19.89 -15.85
CA ASP A 849 27.26 20.50 -15.30
C ASP A 849 26.07 19.66 -15.77
N ALA A 850 25.54 18.83 -14.88
CA ALA A 850 24.49 17.87 -15.22
C ALA A 850 23.63 17.55 -14.01
N GLN A 851 22.35 17.29 -14.25
CA GLN A 851 21.41 16.85 -13.21
C GLN A 851 20.71 15.56 -13.64
N PRO A 852 21.39 14.42 -13.71
CA PRO A 852 20.72 13.14 -13.96
C PRO A 852 19.75 12.77 -12.83
N LEU A 853 18.63 12.16 -13.23
CA LEU A 853 17.70 11.47 -12.35
C LEU A 853 17.89 9.97 -12.57
N TYR A 854 18.33 9.27 -11.55
CA TYR A 854 18.58 7.83 -11.62
C TYR A 854 17.47 7.07 -10.94
N GLN A 855 16.98 6.03 -11.61
CA GLN A 855 16.07 5.02 -11.08
C GLN A 855 16.87 3.75 -10.79
N CYS A 856 16.69 3.16 -9.60
CA CYS A 856 17.35 1.91 -9.24
C CYS A 856 16.66 0.72 -9.92
N LEU A 857 17.49 -0.17 -10.46
CA LEU A 857 17.10 -1.42 -11.12
C LEU A 857 17.31 -2.64 -10.21
N GLY A 858 17.84 -2.41 -9.00
CA GLY A 858 18.12 -3.39 -7.98
C GLY A 858 19.61 -3.47 -7.65
N TYR A 859 19.92 -4.17 -6.57
CA TYR A 859 21.28 -4.36 -6.06
C TYR A 859 21.58 -5.83 -5.80
N TRP A 860 22.86 -6.20 -5.82
CA TRP A 860 23.33 -7.53 -5.45
C TRP A 860 24.70 -7.45 -4.79
N ILE A 861 25.02 -8.45 -3.97
CA ILE A 861 26.24 -8.50 -3.18
C ILE A 861 27.13 -9.61 -3.74
N ASN A 862 28.39 -9.31 -4.01
CA ASN A 862 29.36 -10.32 -4.43
C ASN A 862 29.87 -11.12 -3.21
N ASP A 863 30.66 -12.16 -3.47
CA ASP A 863 31.29 -12.98 -2.43
C ASP A 863 32.31 -12.22 -1.55
N LYS A 864 32.78 -11.06 -2.00
CA LYS A 864 33.67 -10.15 -1.24
C LYS A 864 32.92 -9.16 -0.35
N GLY A 865 31.59 -9.13 -0.40
CA GLY A 865 30.76 -8.17 0.35
C GLY A 865 30.63 -6.78 -0.29
N ASP A 866 31.09 -6.62 -1.54
CA ASP A 866 30.84 -5.39 -2.31
C ASP A 866 29.39 -5.38 -2.83
N VAL A 867 28.75 -4.21 -2.76
CA VAL A 867 27.36 -3.99 -3.15
C VAL A 867 27.35 -3.33 -4.54
N PHE A 868 26.89 -4.08 -5.53
CA PHE A 868 26.65 -3.57 -6.88
C PHE A 868 25.21 -3.11 -7.01
N THR A 869 24.98 -1.99 -7.70
CA THR A 869 23.64 -1.46 -7.97
C THR A 869 23.53 -1.06 -9.42
N GLY A 870 22.51 -1.57 -10.11
CA GLY A 870 22.18 -1.13 -11.47
C GLY A 870 21.27 0.09 -11.41
N ILE A 871 21.57 1.10 -12.23
CA ILE A 871 20.79 2.33 -12.29
C ILE A 871 20.46 2.70 -13.75
N ALA A 872 19.30 3.31 -13.96
CA ALA A 872 18.87 3.87 -15.24
C ALA A 872 18.64 5.37 -15.14
N ASN A 873 19.20 6.15 -16.08
CA ASN A 873 18.97 7.59 -16.18
C ASN A 873 17.62 7.87 -16.87
N GLU A 874 16.64 8.37 -16.12
CA GLU A 874 15.29 8.63 -16.63
C GLU A 874 15.22 9.82 -17.59
N ARG A 875 16.18 10.74 -17.53
CA ARG A 875 16.21 11.92 -18.42
C ARG A 875 16.70 11.59 -19.83
N VAL A 876 17.19 10.37 -20.06
CA VAL A 876 17.67 9.89 -21.36
C VAL A 876 16.55 9.11 -22.07
N GLY A 877 16.16 9.57 -23.25
CA GLY A 877 15.09 8.96 -24.05
C GLY A 877 15.37 7.50 -24.43
N SER A 878 14.31 6.76 -24.80
CA SER A 878 14.32 5.32 -25.12
C SER A 878 15.21 4.92 -26.30
N GLU A 879 15.73 5.87 -27.07
CA GLU A 879 16.57 5.60 -28.25
C GLU A 879 18.08 5.70 -27.95
N ARG A 880 18.47 6.20 -26.77
CA ARG A 880 19.88 6.39 -26.37
C ARG A 880 20.28 5.45 -25.22
N TRP A 881 20.22 4.14 -25.47
CA TRP A 881 20.51 3.10 -24.48
C TRP A 881 21.91 3.21 -23.85
N TYR A 882 22.89 3.65 -24.64
CA TYR A 882 24.25 3.91 -24.21
C TYR A 882 24.34 4.88 -23.02
N ASP A 883 23.54 5.94 -22.96
CA ASP A 883 23.57 6.93 -21.87
C ASP A 883 22.60 6.58 -20.73
N LYS A 884 21.83 5.50 -20.91
CA LYS A 884 20.73 5.15 -20.03
C LYS A 884 21.17 4.31 -18.84
N PHE A 885 21.90 3.23 -19.06
CA PHE A 885 22.23 2.27 -17.99
C PHE A 885 23.64 2.46 -17.43
N ARG A 886 23.79 2.38 -16.11
CA ARG A 886 25.08 2.45 -15.39
C ARG A 886 25.08 1.48 -14.21
N CYS A 887 26.27 1.20 -13.67
CA CYS A 887 26.48 0.46 -12.45
C CYS A 887 27.12 1.34 -11.39
N MET A 888 26.79 1.08 -10.13
CA MET A 888 27.45 1.63 -8.96
C MET A 888 28.02 0.51 -8.11
N LEU A 889 29.16 0.78 -7.47
CA LEU A 889 29.82 -0.13 -6.54
C LEU A 889 30.09 0.58 -5.21
N THR A 890 29.57 0.03 -4.13
CA THR A 890 29.81 0.50 -2.76
C THR A 890 30.26 -0.67 -1.87
N ARG A 891 30.73 -0.38 -0.66
CA ARG A 891 31.04 -1.41 0.35
C ARG A 891 30.47 -0.99 1.69
N GLN A 892 29.97 -1.96 2.47
CA GLN A 892 29.29 -1.70 3.75
C GLN A 892 30.21 -1.07 4.80
N ASP A 893 31.52 -1.33 4.75
CA ASP A 893 32.54 -0.76 5.64
C ASP A 893 32.96 0.67 5.22
N GLN A 894 32.70 1.07 3.98
CA GLN A 894 33.06 2.38 3.40
C GLN A 894 31.86 3.04 2.69
N PRO A 895 30.74 3.31 3.41
CA PRO A 895 29.52 3.83 2.79
C PRO A 895 29.68 5.25 2.19
N GLN A 896 30.77 5.94 2.53
CA GLN A 896 31.08 7.28 2.03
C GLN A 896 31.69 7.28 0.62
N TRP A 897 32.14 6.13 0.13
CA TRP A 897 32.82 6.01 -1.16
C TRP A 897 32.00 5.12 -2.08
N PHE A 898 31.78 5.59 -3.30
CA PHE A 898 31.28 4.72 -4.35
C PHE A 898 31.91 5.03 -5.71
N ALA A 899 32.02 3.99 -6.52
CA ALA A 899 32.44 4.11 -7.90
C ALA A 899 31.24 3.94 -8.82
N LYS A 900 31.17 4.71 -9.91
CA LYS A 900 30.14 4.61 -10.94
C LYS A 900 30.78 4.33 -12.29
N SER A 901 30.15 3.47 -13.08
CA SER A 901 30.62 3.15 -14.43
C SER A 901 30.34 4.31 -15.40
N LEU A 902 31.07 4.38 -16.51
CA LEU A 902 30.81 5.32 -17.61
C LEU A 902 29.81 4.76 -18.64
N PHE A 903 29.64 3.45 -18.67
CA PHE A 903 28.84 2.70 -19.64
C PHE A 903 27.96 1.66 -18.92
N ALA A 904 27.15 0.93 -19.67
CA ALA A 904 26.37 -0.21 -19.19
C ALA A 904 27.23 -1.46 -18.93
N GLU A 905 28.36 -1.29 -18.24
CA GLU A 905 29.28 -2.35 -17.84
C GLU A 905 29.60 -2.23 -16.34
N CYS A 906 29.38 -3.31 -15.58
CA CYS A 906 29.77 -3.35 -14.16
C CYS A 906 31.19 -3.91 -13.96
N ALA A 907 31.73 -4.61 -14.95
CA ALA A 907 33.01 -5.31 -14.89
C ALA A 907 34.20 -4.41 -14.52
N ARG A 908 34.19 -3.14 -14.96
CA ARG A 908 35.27 -2.17 -14.70
C ARG A 908 35.22 -1.52 -13.31
N LEU A 909 34.29 -1.93 -12.45
CA LEU A 909 34.21 -1.46 -11.07
C LEU A 909 34.94 -2.46 -10.17
N TYR A 910 36.23 -2.20 -9.92
CA TYR A 910 37.07 -3.09 -9.12
C TYR A 910 36.98 -2.79 -7.62
N SER A 911 36.84 -1.51 -7.25
CA SER A 911 36.57 -1.11 -5.86
C SER A 911 35.83 0.23 -5.78
N PRO A 912 35.18 0.56 -4.65
CA PRO A 912 34.55 1.87 -4.44
C PRO A 912 35.51 3.06 -4.57
N THR A 913 36.82 2.81 -4.41
CA THR A 913 37.89 3.82 -4.53
C THR A 913 38.60 3.80 -5.88
N ASP A 914 38.33 2.78 -6.70
CA ASP A 914 39.06 2.45 -7.92
C ASP A 914 38.07 2.10 -9.04
N GLY A 915 37.51 3.14 -9.65
CA GLY A 915 36.60 3.02 -10.79
C GLY A 915 36.61 4.26 -11.69
N PRO A 916 35.90 4.22 -12.84
CA PRO A 916 35.94 5.24 -13.87
C PRO A 916 35.50 6.63 -13.38
N GLU A 917 34.38 6.67 -12.64
CA GLU A 917 33.95 7.83 -11.86
C GLU A 917 34.00 7.46 -10.38
N LYS A 918 34.78 8.21 -9.62
CA LYS A 918 34.90 8.05 -8.18
C LYS A 918 34.12 9.15 -7.49
N VAL A 919 33.27 8.80 -6.52
CA VAL A 919 32.42 9.74 -5.79
C VAL A 919 32.60 9.56 -4.29
N ILE A 920 32.77 10.69 -3.59
CA ILE A 920 32.87 10.74 -2.13
C ILE A 920 31.69 11.56 -1.62
N ILE A 921 30.86 10.96 -0.76
CA ILE A 921 29.69 11.63 -0.19
C ILE A 921 29.93 12.06 1.26
N THR A 922 29.51 13.28 1.57
CA THR A 922 29.47 13.82 2.93
C THR A 922 28.04 14.23 3.28
N PRO A 923 27.50 13.81 4.43
CA PRO A 923 26.13 14.13 4.80
C PRO A 923 25.97 15.64 5.00
N ILE A 924 24.93 16.22 4.39
CA ILE A 924 24.59 17.64 4.59
C ILE A 924 23.62 17.73 5.77
N ILE A 925 23.95 18.54 6.77
CA ILE A 925 22.96 19.02 7.73
C ILE A 925 22.07 20.01 6.95
N PRO A 926 20.76 19.77 6.78
CA PRO A 926 19.89 20.70 6.06
C PRO A 926 20.08 22.09 6.66
N GLU A 927 20.42 23.05 5.79
CA GLU A 927 20.87 24.40 6.14
C GLU A 927 20.09 24.95 7.33
N VAL A 928 20.78 25.13 8.47
CA VAL A 928 20.26 25.97 9.55
C VAL A 928 20.03 27.34 8.92
N PRO A 929 18.80 27.86 8.89
CA PRO A 929 18.53 29.14 8.25
C PRO A 929 19.47 30.17 8.86
N THR A 930 20.19 30.91 8.01
CA THR A 930 20.98 32.05 8.44
C THR A 930 20.07 32.97 9.24
N PRO A 931 20.36 33.25 10.52
CA PRO A 931 19.47 34.03 11.35
C PRO A 931 19.44 35.47 10.82
N THR A 932 18.31 35.88 10.26
CA THR A 932 18.05 37.26 9.84
C THR A 932 17.73 38.20 11.02
N CYS A 933 17.72 37.68 12.25
CA CYS A 933 17.54 38.46 13.46
C CYS A 933 18.83 38.44 14.30
N PHE A 934 19.51 39.57 14.38
CA PHE A 934 20.52 39.79 15.42
C PHE A 934 19.80 40.23 16.69
N PHE A 935 20.12 39.61 17.84
CA PHE A 935 19.72 40.14 19.14
C PHE A 935 20.36 41.53 19.32
N PRO A 936 19.61 42.56 19.74
CA PRO A 936 20.23 43.82 20.13
C PRO A 936 21.16 43.56 21.30
N ARG A 937 22.35 44.18 21.26
CA ARG A 937 23.38 44.07 22.30
C ARG A 937 22.88 44.47 23.67
#